data_AF-C8VRM5-F1
#
_entry.id   AF-C8VRM5-F1
#
_cell.length_a   1.000
_cell.length_b   1.000
_cell.length_c   1.000
_cell.angle_alpha   90.00
_cell.angle_beta   90.00
_cell.angle_gamma   90.00
#
_symmetry.space_group_name_H-M   'P 1'
#
loop_
_entity.id
_entity.type
_entity.pdbx_description
1 polymer ?
#
loop_
_entity_poly.entity_id
_entity_poly.type
_entity_poly.pdbx_seq_one_letter_code
_entity_poly.pdbx_strand_id
1 'polypeptide(L)'
;MASRNTRRILRPLLYGTAAVTTVGAGALYFSIRPRNIPGLEAPAVPPPGYHEGKLVPPSFPKIKSRLEQIEDLKRSSSGDDADVYDLLVIGGGATGSGIALDAATRGLKVAVVERDDFSAGTSSKSTKLVHGGVRYLEKAVWELDYNQYKLVKEALRERKYFLNTAPHLSSWLPIMVPVQKWWQIPYFWAGTKCYDWLAGSEGIESSYFLPKSKAIEAFPMLRKDNVLGAMVYYDGAHNDSRMNVSLAMTAALYGSTVVNHMEVTGLTKDASGRLNGARLRDCIPERDGQGAEEISIRAKGIINATGPFTDSIRKMDDPNTKEIVAPSSGVHVILPGYYSPSNMGLIDPSTSDGRVIFFLPWQGNTIAGTTDAPTEITRQPQPSEKDIDWILKEIRGYLAPDINVGRSDVLAAWAGIRPLVRDPKVKSSEALVRNHLITVSSSGLLTCAGGKWTTYRQMAEEAVDEAIKEFNLKPCELHDVPDISGVGGRGLVADNASLDGSCQTHQVRLIGAHGWSKTLFINLIQHYGLETDVARHLTTSYGDRAWQVAALSSPTQTRFPVRGQRISALYPFIDGEVRFAVRHEYAQTAVDVIARRTRLAFLNAQAALEALPTVIDLMGEELHWDKNRKEVEWKDSVQFLASMGLAPDLLNVTRDQVENGKVQQLLASERGAFTRTEPPADVLAKTHNPVMGSEAGANK
;
A
#
# COMPACT_ATOMS: atom_id res chain seq x y z
N MET A 1 -32.34 45.42 -62.11
CA MET A 1 -31.12 45.56 -61.29
C MET A 1 -31.54 45.92 -59.86
N ALA A 2 -30.71 45.56 -58.87
CA ALA A 2 -30.96 45.63 -57.42
C ALA A 2 -31.78 44.50 -56.76
N SER A 3 -31.47 43.24 -57.11
CA SER A 3 -31.65 42.09 -56.21
C SER A 3 -30.34 41.31 -56.09
N ARG A 4 -29.51 41.62 -55.08
CA ARG A 4 -28.35 40.81 -54.64
C ARG A 4 -27.57 41.63 -53.60
N ASN A 5 -27.72 41.32 -52.31
CA ASN A 5 -26.60 41.30 -51.33
C ASN A 5 -26.96 40.94 -49.89
N THR A 6 -28.22 40.75 -49.51
CA THR A 6 -28.60 40.44 -48.11
C THR A 6 -28.59 38.95 -47.71
N ARG A 7 -28.18 38.04 -48.61
CA ARG A 7 -28.14 36.58 -48.31
C ARG A 7 -26.77 36.00 -47.97
N ARG A 8 -25.71 36.82 -47.83
CA ARG A 8 -24.34 36.32 -47.60
C ARG A 8 -23.82 36.42 -46.15
N ILE A 9 -24.57 37.03 -45.23
CA ILE A 9 -24.11 37.24 -43.83
C ILE A 9 -24.89 36.39 -42.80
N LEU A 10 -26.04 35.81 -43.14
CA LEU A 10 -26.86 35.02 -42.20
C LEU A 10 -26.61 33.51 -42.21
N ARG A 11 -25.89 32.97 -43.20
CA ARG A 11 -25.52 31.54 -43.22
C ARG A 11 -24.40 31.16 -42.24
N PRO A 12 -23.34 31.97 -41.99
CA PRO A 12 -22.30 31.63 -41.01
C PRO A 12 -22.81 31.65 -39.55
N LEU A 13 -23.82 32.47 -39.23
CA LEU A 13 -24.39 32.60 -37.89
C LEU A 13 -25.28 31.39 -37.50
N LEU A 14 -25.96 30.77 -38.46
CA LEU A 14 -26.76 29.56 -38.23
C LEU A 14 -25.88 28.31 -38.06
N TYR A 15 -24.76 28.21 -38.78
CA TYR A 15 -23.76 27.16 -38.54
C TYR A 15 -22.97 27.40 -37.25
N GLY A 16 -22.71 28.66 -36.88
CA GLY A 16 -22.08 29.02 -35.61
C GLY A 16 -22.96 28.69 -34.40
N THR A 17 -24.27 28.92 -34.47
CA THR A 17 -25.20 28.59 -33.38
C THR A 17 -25.47 27.09 -33.27
N ALA A 18 -25.58 26.36 -34.39
CA ALA A 18 -25.68 24.89 -34.37
C ALA A 18 -24.39 24.23 -33.85
N ALA A 19 -23.20 24.73 -34.24
CA ALA A 19 -21.93 24.23 -33.74
C ALA A 19 -21.71 24.59 -32.26
N VAL A 20 -22.07 25.80 -31.81
CA VAL A 20 -21.97 26.20 -30.40
C VAL A 20 -22.99 25.46 -29.53
N THR A 21 -24.18 25.15 -30.03
CA THR A 21 -25.18 24.35 -29.30
C THR A 21 -24.83 22.87 -29.28
N THR A 22 -24.28 22.29 -30.36
CA THR A 22 -23.82 20.89 -30.35
C THR A 22 -22.52 20.70 -29.56
N VAL A 23 -21.56 21.62 -29.64
CA VAL A 23 -20.35 21.62 -28.80
C VAL A 23 -20.70 21.92 -27.35
N GLY A 24 -21.61 22.87 -27.08
CA GLY A 24 -22.08 23.20 -25.74
C GLY A 24 -22.89 22.08 -25.10
N ALA A 25 -23.83 21.45 -25.83
CA ALA A 25 -24.58 20.30 -25.36
C ALA A 25 -23.71 19.06 -25.21
N GLY A 26 -22.75 18.84 -26.11
CA GLY A 26 -21.75 17.77 -26.00
C GLY A 26 -20.83 17.95 -24.79
N ALA A 27 -20.34 19.17 -24.55
CA ALA A 27 -19.54 19.51 -23.38
C ALA A 27 -20.34 19.40 -22.08
N LEU A 28 -21.61 19.85 -22.08
CA LEU A 28 -22.51 19.71 -20.94
C LEU A 28 -22.80 18.23 -20.66
N TYR A 29 -23.17 17.44 -21.67
CA TYR A 29 -23.38 16.00 -21.56
C TYR A 29 -22.12 15.29 -21.04
N PHE A 30 -20.93 15.60 -21.57
CA PHE A 30 -19.67 15.03 -21.09
C PHE A 30 -19.37 15.39 -19.62
N SER A 31 -19.84 16.55 -19.17
CA SER A 31 -19.67 17.03 -17.79
C SER A 31 -20.69 16.44 -16.82
N ILE A 32 -21.92 16.13 -17.27
CA ILE A 32 -23.01 15.61 -16.41
C ILE A 32 -23.29 14.12 -16.59
N ARG A 33 -22.66 13.45 -17.56
CA ARG A 33 -22.92 12.03 -17.82
C ARG A 33 -22.59 11.20 -16.57
N PRO A 34 -23.42 10.21 -16.22
CA PRO A 34 -23.07 9.25 -15.19
C PRO A 34 -21.72 8.61 -15.54
N ARG A 35 -20.81 8.57 -14.58
CA ARG A 35 -19.54 7.85 -14.70
C ARG A 35 -19.63 6.60 -13.85
N ASN A 36 -19.16 5.48 -14.40
CA ASN A 36 -18.91 4.29 -13.61
C ASN A 36 -17.65 4.58 -12.80
N ILE A 37 -17.83 5.06 -11.57
CA ILE A 37 -16.73 5.33 -10.65
C ILE A 37 -16.33 3.97 -10.04
N PRO A 38 -15.11 3.47 -10.29
CA PRO A 38 -14.68 2.20 -9.74
C PRO A 38 -14.78 2.18 -8.22
N GLY A 39 -15.26 1.06 -7.65
CA GLY A 39 -15.49 0.91 -6.21
C GLY A 39 -16.84 1.43 -5.70
N LEU A 40 -17.74 1.89 -6.58
CA LEU A 40 -19.16 2.12 -6.27
C LEU A 40 -20.08 0.98 -6.75
N GLU A 41 -19.50 -0.05 -7.36
CA GLU A 41 -20.21 -1.20 -7.88
C GLU A 41 -20.78 -2.07 -6.75
N ALA A 42 -21.80 -2.86 -7.07
CA ALA A 42 -22.28 -3.91 -6.18
C ALA A 42 -21.16 -4.95 -5.94
N PRO A 43 -21.16 -5.64 -4.79
CA PRO A 43 -20.23 -6.74 -4.57
C PRO A 43 -20.37 -7.79 -5.68
N ALA A 44 -19.26 -8.44 -6.04
CA ALA A 44 -19.23 -9.45 -7.10
C ALA A 44 -20.07 -10.69 -6.75
N VAL A 45 -20.24 -10.96 -5.46
CA VAL A 45 -21.15 -11.97 -4.92
C VAL A 45 -22.20 -11.35 -4.00
N PRO A 46 -23.41 -11.94 -3.91
CA PRO A 46 -24.44 -11.41 -3.03
C PRO A 46 -24.00 -11.43 -1.56
N PRO A 47 -24.53 -10.54 -0.72
CA PRO A 47 -24.26 -10.58 0.72
C PRO A 47 -24.73 -11.92 1.31
N PRO A 48 -24.15 -12.35 2.44
CA PRO A 48 -24.47 -13.65 3.03
C PRO A 48 -25.97 -13.73 3.35
N GLY A 49 -26.58 -14.87 3.00
CA GLY A 49 -28.01 -15.10 3.15
C GLY A 49 -28.41 -15.44 4.60
N TYR A 50 -29.71 -15.31 4.87
CA TYR A 50 -30.32 -15.85 6.09
C TYR A 50 -30.96 -17.20 5.79
N HIS A 51 -30.59 -18.23 6.56
CA HIS A 51 -31.22 -19.54 6.54
C HIS A 51 -31.89 -19.77 7.91
N GLU A 52 -33.19 -20.06 7.93
CA GLU A 52 -33.97 -20.26 9.17
C GLU A 52 -33.82 -19.10 10.19
N GLY A 53 -33.71 -17.86 9.69
CA GLY A 53 -33.52 -16.67 10.53
C GLY A 53 -32.11 -16.47 11.10
N LYS A 54 -31.15 -17.34 10.76
CA LYS A 54 -29.73 -17.18 11.11
C LYS A 54 -28.91 -16.78 9.88
N LEU A 55 -28.03 -15.80 10.05
CA LEU A 55 -27.07 -15.43 9.02
C LEU A 55 -26.07 -16.58 8.81
N VAL A 56 -25.88 -17.02 7.57
CA VAL A 56 -24.85 -18.00 7.22
C VAL A 56 -23.63 -17.24 6.69
N PRO A 57 -22.52 -17.17 7.43
CA PRO A 57 -21.33 -16.45 6.96
C PRO A 57 -20.69 -17.17 5.76
N PRO A 58 -19.90 -16.46 4.93
CA PRO A 58 -19.17 -17.09 3.82
C PRO A 58 -18.18 -18.16 4.31
N SER A 59 -17.96 -19.18 3.48
CA SER A 59 -17.01 -20.26 3.76
C SER A 59 -15.89 -20.26 2.74
N PHE A 60 -14.66 -19.98 3.17
CA PHE A 60 -13.52 -19.79 2.28
C PHE A 60 -12.61 -21.03 2.21
N PRO A 61 -11.91 -21.23 1.07
CA PRO A 61 -10.99 -22.35 0.89
C PRO A 61 -9.80 -22.24 1.85
N LYS A 62 -9.36 -23.39 2.34
CA LYS A 62 -8.16 -23.49 3.18
C LYS A 62 -6.91 -23.38 2.29
N ILE A 63 -6.01 -22.47 2.65
CA ILE A 63 -4.66 -22.40 2.08
C ILE A 63 -3.79 -23.43 2.80
N LYS A 64 -2.90 -24.13 2.08
CA LYS A 64 -1.88 -24.99 2.70
C LYS A 64 -1.10 -24.20 3.75
N SER A 65 -0.78 -24.81 4.87
CA SER A 65 0.07 -24.21 5.89
C SER A 65 1.48 -23.95 5.36
N ARG A 66 2.21 -23.01 5.99
CA ARG A 66 3.62 -22.73 5.64
C ARG A 66 4.49 -24.00 5.64
N LEU A 67 4.27 -24.91 6.59
CA LEU A 67 5.02 -26.18 6.68
C LEU A 67 4.69 -27.12 5.52
N GLU A 68 3.42 -27.27 5.15
CA GLU A 68 3.02 -28.05 3.97
C GLU A 68 3.64 -27.46 2.69
N GLN A 69 3.73 -26.13 2.58
CA GLN A 69 4.40 -25.46 1.46
C GLN A 69 5.92 -25.72 1.44
N ILE A 70 6.59 -25.79 2.60
CA ILE A 70 8.01 -26.15 2.68
C ILE A 70 8.25 -27.60 2.24
N GLU A 71 7.37 -28.51 2.61
CA GLU A 71 7.45 -29.90 2.12
C GLU A 71 7.24 -29.97 0.60
N ASP A 72 6.38 -29.12 0.02
CA ASP A 72 6.25 -28.98 -1.43
C ASP A 72 7.53 -28.48 -2.11
N LEU A 73 8.30 -27.59 -1.45
CA LEU A 73 9.61 -27.17 -1.95
C LEU A 73 10.59 -28.36 -1.95
N LYS A 74 10.66 -29.11 -0.85
CA LYS A 74 11.56 -30.27 -0.70
C LYS A 74 11.25 -31.37 -1.72
N ARG A 75 9.97 -31.63 -2.01
CA ARG A 75 9.55 -32.64 -3.00
C ARG A 75 10.16 -32.42 -4.39
N SER A 76 10.36 -31.16 -4.80
CA SER A 76 11.00 -30.87 -6.10
C SER A 76 12.43 -31.43 -6.26
N SER A 77 13.11 -31.73 -5.15
CA SER A 77 14.45 -32.32 -5.14
C SER A 77 14.47 -33.85 -5.09
N SER A 78 13.33 -34.50 -4.92
CA SER A 78 13.22 -35.96 -4.70
C SER A 78 13.50 -36.85 -5.91
N GLY A 79 13.69 -36.25 -7.10
CA GLY A 79 14.11 -36.95 -8.32
C GLY A 79 13.01 -37.20 -9.36
N ASP A 80 11.73 -36.99 -9.02
CA ASP A 80 10.63 -37.00 -10.00
C ASP A 80 10.58 -35.69 -10.79
N ASP A 81 10.64 -35.77 -12.12
CA ASP A 81 10.57 -34.60 -12.98
C ASP A 81 9.17 -33.95 -12.99
N ALA A 82 8.11 -34.68 -12.59
CA ALA A 82 6.78 -34.09 -12.36
C ALA A 82 6.77 -33.12 -11.17
N ASP A 83 7.73 -33.27 -10.24
CA ASP A 83 7.83 -32.43 -9.06
C ASP A 83 8.61 -31.12 -9.28
N VAL A 84 9.35 -31.00 -10.39
CA VAL A 84 10.11 -29.80 -10.75
C VAL A 84 9.18 -28.62 -11.04
N TYR A 85 9.48 -27.46 -10.47
CA TYR A 85 8.74 -26.24 -10.73
C TYR A 85 9.01 -25.72 -12.15
N ASP A 86 7.99 -25.15 -12.79
CA ASP A 86 8.21 -24.39 -14.03
C ASP A 86 9.00 -23.11 -13.72
N LEU A 87 8.65 -22.43 -12.62
CA LEU A 87 9.28 -21.19 -12.21
C LEU A 87 9.57 -21.15 -10.70
N LEU A 88 10.79 -20.74 -10.35
CA LEU A 88 11.15 -20.23 -9.03
C LEU A 88 11.26 -18.71 -9.08
N VAL A 89 10.43 -18.01 -8.30
CA VAL A 89 10.46 -16.56 -8.13
C VAL A 89 11.16 -16.21 -6.81
N ILE A 90 12.21 -15.40 -6.89
CA ILE A 90 12.99 -14.96 -5.73
C ILE A 90 12.56 -13.54 -5.37
N GLY A 91 11.97 -13.38 -4.18
CA GLY A 91 11.46 -12.12 -3.62
C GLY A 91 9.92 -12.07 -3.61
N GLY A 92 9.34 -11.88 -2.43
CA GLY A 92 7.90 -11.76 -2.18
C GLY A 92 7.43 -10.31 -2.02
N GLY A 93 8.09 -9.36 -2.69
CA GLY A 93 7.59 -8.01 -2.88
C GLY A 93 6.49 -7.95 -3.97
N ALA A 94 6.07 -6.73 -4.34
CA ALA A 94 4.92 -6.55 -5.23
C ALA A 94 5.18 -7.18 -6.60
N THR A 95 6.40 -7.04 -7.10
CA THR A 95 6.86 -7.66 -8.35
C THR A 95 6.77 -9.18 -8.29
N GLY A 96 7.45 -9.83 -7.34
CA GLY A 96 7.48 -11.29 -7.30
C GLY A 96 6.16 -11.94 -6.91
N SER A 97 5.39 -11.32 -6.00
CA SER A 97 4.02 -11.79 -5.68
C SER A 97 3.08 -11.65 -6.88
N GLY A 98 3.22 -10.58 -7.67
CA GLY A 98 2.50 -10.39 -8.92
C GLY A 98 2.88 -11.42 -9.98
N ILE A 99 4.18 -11.70 -10.15
CA ILE A 99 4.70 -12.73 -11.07
C ILE A 99 4.16 -14.11 -10.68
N ALA A 100 4.19 -14.45 -9.39
CA ALA A 100 3.68 -15.72 -8.90
C ALA A 100 2.18 -15.88 -9.18
N LEU A 101 1.39 -14.84 -8.90
CA LEU A 101 -0.05 -14.84 -9.19
C LEU A 101 -0.31 -15.00 -10.68
N ASP A 102 0.35 -14.21 -11.53
CA ASP A 102 0.16 -14.29 -12.98
C ASP A 102 0.51 -15.67 -13.52
N ALA A 103 1.72 -16.16 -13.24
CA ALA A 103 2.17 -17.47 -13.69
C ALA A 103 1.25 -18.61 -13.20
N ALA A 104 0.81 -18.57 -11.95
CA ALA A 104 -0.13 -19.57 -11.42
C ALA A 104 -1.48 -19.53 -12.15
N THR A 105 -2.03 -18.33 -12.39
CA THR A 105 -3.31 -18.18 -13.12
C THR A 105 -3.23 -18.57 -14.60
N ARG A 106 -2.02 -18.73 -15.15
CA ARG A 106 -1.75 -19.29 -16.48
C ARG A 106 -1.50 -20.81 -16.47
N GLY A 107 -1.67 -21.45 -15.31
CA GLY A 107 -1.51 -22.89 -15.15
C GLY A 107 -0.05 -23.37 -15.02
N LEU A 108 0.90 -22.48 -14.67
CA LEU A 108 2.28 -22.87 -14.42
C LEU A 108 2.47 -23.35 -12.98
N LYS A 109 3.38 -24.31 -12.76
CA LYS A 109 3.79 -24.74 -11.41
C LYS A 109 4.85 -23.80 -10.87
N VAL A 110 4.50 -22.99 -9.87
CA VAL A 110 5.34 -21.87 -9.39
C VAL A 110 5.69 -22.02 -7.91
N ALA A 111 6.93 -21.71 -7.57
CA ALA A 111 7.36 -21.43 -6.21
C ALA A 111 7.79 -19.97 -6.07
N VAL A 112 7.40 -19.31 -4.99
CA VAL A 112 7.91 -17.99 -4.60
C VAL A 112 8.44 -18.02 -3.17
N VAL A 113 9.67 -17.54 -3.01
CA VAL A 113 10.37 -17.50 -1.73
C VAL A 113 10.75 -16.06 -1.38
N GLU A 114 10.53 -15.67 -0.13
CA GLU A 114 10.87 -14.36 0.43
C GLU A 114 11.75 -14.55 1.65
N ARG A 115 12.92 -13.89 1.69
CA ARG A 115 13.88 -14.02 2.79
C ARG A 115 13.31 -13.50 4.10
N ASP A 116 12.63 -12.35 4.05
CA ASP A 116 12.02 -11.72 5.21
C ASP A 116 10.51 -12.06 5.21
N ASP A 117 9.62 -11.12 5.48
CA ASP A 117 8.17 -11.32 5.30
C ASP A 117 7.69 -10.73 3.97
N PHE A 118 6.54 -11.17 3.48
CA PHE A 118 5.91 -10.57 2.31
C PHE A 118 5.79 -9.06 2.50
N SER A 119 6.23 -8.30 1.51
CA SER A 119 6.27 -6.83 1.53
C SER A 119 7.28 -6.17 2.51
N ALA A 120 8.18 -6.90 3.17
CA ALA A 120 9.11 -6.32 4.16
C ALA A 120 10.10 -5.29 3.56
N GLY A 121 10.44 -5.44 2.28
CA GLY A 121 11.27 -4.52 1.51
C GLY A 121 10.53 -3.22 1.11
N THR A 122 10.86 -2.69 -0.06
CA THR A 122 10.32 -1.41 -0.58
C THR A 122 8.78 -1.40 -0.69
N SER A 123 8.16 -2.56 -0.92
CA SER A 123 6.71 -2.67 -1.16
C SER A 123 5.81 -2.26 0.01
N SER A 124 6.33 -2.11 1.25
CA SER A 124 5.59 -1.52 2.39
C SER A 124 5.95 -0.06 2.69
N LYS A 125 6.97 0.48 2.01
CA LYS A 125 7.60 1.78 2.30
C LYS A 125 7.34 2.81 1.20
N SER A 126 6.21 2.69 0.50
CA SER A 126 5.80 3.63 -0.55
C SER A 126 5.05 4.84 0.02
N THR A 127 4.71 5.81 -0.84
CA THR A 127 3.78 6.91 -0.53
C THR A 127 2.33 6.45 -0.36
N LYS A 128 2.02 5.17 -0.59
CA LYS A 128 0.67 4.58 -0.55
C LYS A 128 -0.30 5.18 -1.60
N LEU A 129 0.25 5.61 -2.73
CA LEU A 129 -0.49 6.11 -3.89
C LEU A 129 -0.29 5.22 -5.12
N VAL A 130 -1.38 5.03 -5.85
CA VAL A 130 -1.43 4.41 -7.18
C VAL A 130 -1.50 5.54 -8.19
N HIS A 131 -0.35 6.18 -8.39
CA HIS A 131 -0.24 7.40 -9.19
C HIS A 131 -0.44 7.15 -10.67
N GLY A 132 -1.29 7.93 -11.31
CA GLY A 132 -1.45 7.92 -12.76
C GLY A 132 -0.53 8.89 -13.52
N GLY A 133 0.41 9.58 -12.85
CA GLY A 133 1.54 10.22 -13.52
C GLY A 133 1.34 11.63 -14.12
N VAL A 134 0.52 12.50 -13.50
CA VAL A 134 0.23 13.87 -13.99
C VAL A 134 1.50 14.67 -14.35
N ARG A 135 2.58 14.56 -13.57
CA ARG A 135 3.85 15.26 -13.87
C ARG A 135 4.54 14.77 -15.14
N TYR A 136 4.40 13.48 -15.46
CA TYR A 136 4.97 12.93 -16.70
C TYR A 136 4.21 13.43 -17.93
N LEU A 137 2.93 13.77 -17.78
CA LEU A 137 2.15 14.37 -18.86
C LEU A 137 2.73 15.73 -19.29
N GLU A 138 3.19 16.54 -18.34
CA GLU A 138 3.82 17.82 -18.63
C GLU A 138 5.02 17.63 -19.57
N LYS A 139 5.94 16.71 -19.24
CA LYS A 139 7.07 16.37 -20.12
C LYS A 139 6.65 15.73 -21.43
N ALA A 140 5.68 14.81 -21.41
CA ALA A 140 5.18 14.16 -22.63
C ALA A 140 4.65 15.18 -23.66
N VAL A 141 3.96 16.22 -23.18
CA VAL A 141 3.39 17.26 -24.04
C VAL A 141 4.44 18.28 -24.47
N TRP A 142 5.22 18.83 -23.53
CA TRP A 142 6.17 19.90 -23.82
C TRP A 142 7.45 19.43 -24.52
N GLU A 143 7.93 18.22 -24.19
CA GLU A 143 9.15 17.63 -24.77
C GLU A 143 8.83 16.63 -25.90
N LEU A 144 7.54 16.43 -26.23
CA LEU A 144 7.07 15.44 -27.21
C LEU A 144 7.61 14.01 -26.93
N ASP A 145 7.80 13.67 -25.65
CA ASP A 145 8.36 12.39 -25.23
C ASP A 145 7.27 11.29 -25.23
N TYR A 146 7.27 10.47 -26.29
CA TYR A 146 6.35 9.34 -26.43
C TYR A 146 6.48 8.30 -25.31
N ASN A 147 7.67 8.10 -24.75
CA ASN A 147 7.86 7.15 -23.66
C ASN A 147 7.19 7.64 -22.37
N GLN A 148 7.23 8.96 -22.10
CA GLN A 148 6.45 9.54 -21.01
C GLN A 148 4.94 9.40 -21.23
N TYR A 149 4.48 9.62 -22.46
CA TYR A 149 3.07 9.44 -22.81
C TYR A 149 2.60 8.00 -22.56
N LYS A 150 3.37 7.01 -23.03
CA LYS A 150 3.09 5.59 -22.83
C LYS A 150 2.98 5.25 -21.33
N LEU A 151 3.93 5.74 -20.52
CA LEU A 151 3.94 5.57 -19.06
C LEU A 151 2.66 6.13 -18.41
N VAL A 152 2.18 7.31 -18.83
CA VAL A 152 0.93 7.90 -18.31
C VAL A 152 -0.28 7.02 -18.66
N LYS A 153 -0.39 6.57 -19.91
CA LYS A 153 -1.50 5.70 -20.35
C LYS A 153 -1.50 4.35 -19.61
N GLU A 154 -0.32 3.77 -19.41
CA GLU A 154 -0.14 2.54 -18.64
C GLU A 154 -0.57 2.73 -17.19
N ALA A 155 -0.06 3.77 -16.52
CA ALA A 155 -0.39 4.03 -15.13
C ALA A 155 -1.89 4.29 -14.91
N LEU A 156 -2.55 5.00 -15.84
CA LEU A 156 -3.99 5.22 -15.83
C LEU A 156 -4.79 3.93 -15.93
N ARG A 157 -4.39 3.03 -16.85
CA ARG A 157 -5.03 1.71 -17.04
C ARG A 157 -4.84 0.83 -15.81
N GLU A 158 -3.60 0.70 -15.33
CA GLU A 158 -3.32 -0.14 -14.16
C GLU A 158 -4.05 0.37 -12.92
N ARG A 159 -4.18 1.68 -12.72
CA ARG A 159 -4.96 2.26 -11.62
C ARG A 159 -6.41 1.80 -11.60
N LYS A 160 -7.05 1.64 -12.77
CA LYS A 160 -8.40 1.07 -12.84
C LYS A 160 -8.41 -0.40 -12.42
N TYR A 161 -7.42 -1.18 -12.84
CA TYR A 161 -7.30 -2.58 -12.45
C TYR A 161 -7.11 -2.75 -10.94
N PHE A 162 -6.37 -1.88 -10.26
CA PHE A 162 -6.31 -1.88 -8.79
C PHE A 162 -7.71 -1.78 -8.16
N LEU A 163 -8.50 -0.79 -8.60
CA LEU A 163 -9.84 -0.54 -8.06
C LEU A 163 -10.81 -1.68 -8.34
N ASN A 164 -10.63 -2.42 -9.44
CA ASN A 164 -11.46 -3.58 -9.78
C ASN A 164 -11.04 -4.86 -9.04
N THR A 165 -9.74 -5.15 -8.99
CA THR A 165 -9.21 -6.42 -8.46
C THR A 165 -9.12 -6.44 -6.93
N ALA A 166 -8.94 -5.27 -6.31
CA ALA A 166 -8.86 -5.11 -4.86
C ALA A 166 -9.57 -3.84 -4.38
N PRO A 167 -10.91 -3.74 -4.53
CA PRO A 167 -11.69 -2.55 -4.20
C PRO A 167 -11.69 -2.23 -2.69
N HIS A 168 -11.38 -3.22 -1.85
CA HIS A 168 -11.27 -3.05 -0.40
C HIS A 168 -9.92 -2.47 0.03
N LEU A 169 -8.85 -2.65 -0.76
CA LEU A 169 -7.49 -2.19 -0.46
C LEU A 169 -7.07 -0.97 -1.26
N SER A 170 -7.87 -0.58 -2.25
CA SER A 170 -7.60 0.57 -3.10
C SER A 170 -8.80 1.48 -3.19
N SER A 171 -8.55 2.77 -3.27
CA SER A 171 -9.58 3.80 -3.37
C SER A 171 -9.08 4.94 -4.24
N TRP A 172 -9.97 5.83 -4.61
CA TRP A 172 -9.58 7.11 -5.18
C TRP A 172 -9.43 8.17 -4.08
N LEU A 173 -8.53 9.12 -4.30
CA LEU A 173 -8.24 10.23 -3.40
C LEU A 173 -8.23 11.53 -4.22
N PRO A 174 -9.09 12.53 -3.90
CA PRO A 174 -8.92 13.86 -4.44
C PRO A 174 -7.67 14.52 -3.83
N ILE A 175 -6.85 15.11 -4.69
CA ILE A 175 -5.61 15.79 -4.31
C ILE A 175 -5.71 17.25 -4.76
N MET A 176 -5.55 18.13 -3.78
CA MET A 176 -5.57 19.58 -3.94
C MET A 176 -4.17 20.11 -4.30
N VAL A 177 -4.10 20.93 -5.35
CA VAL A 177 -2.92 21.71 -5.75
C VAL A 177 -3.21 23.19 -5.45
N PRO A 178 -2.66 23.78 -4.37
CA PRO A 178 -2.85 25.18 -4.05
C PRO A 178 -2.32 26.09 -5.18
N VAL A 179 -3.08 27.15 -5.50
CA VAL A 179 -2.72 28.11 -6.53
C VAL A 179 -2.34 29.45 -5.90
N GLN A 180 -1.12 29.91 -6.17
CA GLN A 180 -0.59 31.14 -5.60
C GLN A 180 -0.57 32.32 -6.58
N LYS A 181 -0.39 32.04 -7.88
CA LYS A 181 -0.32 33.05 -8.95
C LYS A 181 -1.51 32.90 -9.89
N TRP A 182 -2.08 34.00 -10.36
CA TRP A 182 -3.30 33.97 -11.17
C TRP A 182 -3.15 33.17 -12.47
N TRP A 183 -1.97 33.18 -13.10
CA TRP A 183 -1.68 32.46 -14.34
C TRP A 183 -1.61 30.94 -14.15
N GLN A 184 -1.38 30.45 -12.92
CA GLN A 184 -1.38 29.01 -12.62
C GLN A 184 -2.79 28.42 -12.73
N ILE A 185 -3.85 29.23 -12.57
CA ILE A 185 -5.24 28.77 -12.69
C ILE A 185 -5.51 28.20 -14.10
N PRO A 186 -5.38 28.98 -15.20
CA PRO A 186 -5.59 28.42 -16.54
C PRO A 186 -4.58 27.32 -16.89
N TYR A 187 -3.34 27.40 -16.39
CA TYR A 187 -2.30 26.39 -16.63
C TYR A 187 -2.66 25.02 -16.04
N PHE A 188 -2.92 24.95 -14.73
CA PHE A 188 -3.28 23.70 -14.06
C PHE A 188 -4.66 23.20 -14.49
N TRP A 189 -5.59 24.10 -14.82
CA TRP A 189 -6.88 23.69 -15.37
C TRP A 189 -6.69 22.98 -16.71
N ALA A 190 -5.92 23.56 -17.63
CA ALA A 190 -5.64 22.93 -18.92
C ALA A 190 -4.89 21.59 -18.76
N GLY A 191 -3.88 21.55 -17.90
CA GLY A 191 -3.11 20.33 -17.63
C GLY A 191 -3.95 19.20 -17.06
N THR A 192 -4.76 19.47 -16.04
CA THR A 192 -5.64 18.46 -15.43
C THR A 192 -6.79 18.06 -16.35
N LYS A 193 -7.30 18.96 -17.21
CA LYS A 193 -8.30 18.59 -18.22
C LYS A 193 -7.73 17.74 -19.34
N CYS A 194 -6.50 18.02 -19.77
CA CYS A 194 -5.77 17.13 -20.68
C CYS A 194 -5.61 15.74 -20.06
N TYR A 195 -5.26 15.69 -18.77
CA TYR A 195 -5.14 14.45 -18.02
C TYR A 195 -6.47 13.68 -17.92
N ASP A 196 -7.58 14.34 -17.56
CA ASP A 196 -8.93 13.76 -17.55
C ASP A 196 -9.32 13.18 -18.92
N TRP A 197 -9.02 13.92 -19.99
CA TRP A 197 -9.32 13.50 -21.36
C TRP A 197 -8.51 12.27 -21.77
N LEU A 198 -7.21 12.23 -21.44
CA LEU A 198 -6.34 11.07 -21.69
C LEU A 198 -6.74 9.84 -20.89
N ALA A 199 -7.26 10.03 -19.68
CA ALA A 199 -7.80 8.96 -18.86
C ALA A 199 -9.04 8.33 -19.50
N GLY A 200 -9.94 9.11 -20.12
CA GLY A 200 -11.07 8.55 -20.86
C GLY A 200 -11.96 7.64 -20.00
N SER A 201 -12.11 6.37 -20.37
CA SER A 201 -12.82 5.34 -19.59
C SER A 201 -12.07 4.83 -18.35
N GLU A 202 -10.81 5.22 -18.21
CA GLU A 202 -9.91 4.90 -17.09
C GLU A 202 -9.85 6.06 -16.07
N GLY A 203 -10.62 7.12 -16.33
CA GLY A 203 -10.79 8.25 -15.41
C GLY A 203 -11.65 7.87 -14.21
N ILE A 204 -11.29 8.39 -13.03
CA ILE A 204 -12.09 8.24 -11.81
C ILE A 204 -13.21 9.27 -11.82
N GLU A 205 -12.85 10.54 -11.69
CA GLU A 205 -13.76 11.69 -11.62
C GLU A 205 -13.09 12.92 -12.25
N SER A 206 -13.86 13.95 -12.63
CA SER A 206 -13.29 15.09 -13.35
C SER A 206 -12.61 16.08 -12.40
N SER A 207 -11.47 16.63 -12.84
CA SER A 207 -10.80 17.73 -12.15
C SER A 207 -11.69 18.97 -12.03
N TYR A 208 -11.50 19.77 -10.99
CA TYR A 208 -12.26 21.01 -10.79
C TYR A 208 -11.46 22.06 -10.03
N PHE A 209 -11.85 23.32 -10.18
CA PHE A 209 -11.24 24.43 -9.47
C PHE A 209 -12.08 24.77 -8.23
N LEU A 210 -11.42 24.88 -7.08
CA LEU A 210 -11.97 25.42 -5.86
C LEU A 210 -11.56 26.90 -5.70
N PRO A 211 -12.52 27.82 -5.64
CA PRO A 211 -12.23 29.19 -5.20
C PRO A 211 -11.62 29.22 -3.81
N LYS A 212 -10.86 30.27 -3.48
CA LYS A 212 -10.18 30.46 -2.18
C LYS A 212 -11.02 30.07 -0.97
N SER A 213 -12.26 30.56 -0.88
CA SER A 213 -13.16 30.28 0.26
C SER A 213 -13.46 28.79 0.40
N LYS A 214 -13.69 28.09 -0.71
CA LYS A 214 -13.94 26.64 -0.72
C LYS A 214 -12.68 25.81 -0.49
N ALA A 215 -11.52 26.27 -0.96
CA ALA A 215 -10.25 25.62 -0.66
C ALA A 215 -9.94 25.67 0.85
N ILE A 216 -10.15 26.82 1.49
CA ILE A 216 -9.98 26.98 2.95
C ILE A 216 -11.04 26.19 3.73
N GLU A 217 -12.29 26.13 3.26
CA GLU A 217 -13.34 25.29 3.87
C GLU A 217 -12.96 23.80 3.84
N ALA A 218 -12.45 23.33 2.69
CA ALA A 218 -12.00 21.94 2.54
C ALA A 218 -10.72 21.63 3.30
N PHE A 219 -9.79 22.59 3.41
CA PHE A 219 -8.52 22.46 4.12
C PHE A 219 -8.31 23.64 5.09
N PRO A 220 -8.91 23.61 6.30
CA PRO A 220 -8.92 24.76 7.22
C PRO A 220 -7.56 25.24 7.71
N MET A 221 -6.57 24.35 7.75
CA MET A 221 -5.20 24.67 8.16
C MET A 221 -4.37 25.28 7.05
N LEU A 222 -4.91 25.41 5.84
CA LEU A 222 -4.17 25.94 4.70
C LEU A 222 -3.84 27.41 4.96
N ARG A 223 -2.59 27.78 4.67
CA ARG A 223 -2.13 29.16 4.72
C ARG A 223 -2.99 30.06 3.82
N LYS A 224 -3.43 31.19 4.37
CA LYS A 224 -4.42 32.08 3.75
C LYS A 224 -3.79 33.23 2.95
N ASP A 225 -2.63 33.69 3.37
CA ASP A 225 -1.78 34.63 2.67
C ASP A 225 -1.16 33.91 1.45
N ASN A 226 -1.36 34.47 0.25
CA ASN A 226 -0.91 33.91 -1.04
C ASN A 226 -1.64 32.69 -1.62
N VAL A 227 -2.84 32.32 -1.17
CA VAL A 227 -3.70 31.37 -1.92
C VAL A 227 -4.84 32.10 -2.65
N LEU A 228 -4.99 31.83 -3.95
CA LEU A 228 -6.07 32.34 -4.81
C LEU A 228 -7.22 31.32 -4.97
N GLY A 229 -6.92 30.05 -4.74
CA GLY A 229 -7.80 28.91 -4.88
C GLY A 229 -6.98 27.64 -4.97
N ALA A 230 -7.58 26.55 -5.41
CA ALA A 230 -6.88 25.30 -5.64
C ALA A 230 -7.45 24.52 -6.82
N MET A 231 -6.58 23.82 -7.55
CA MET A 231 -7.02 22.81 -8.51
C MET A 231 -7.14 21.47 -7.80
N VAL A 232 -8.21 20.73 -8.05
CA VAL A 232 -8.38 19.38 -7.51
C VAL A 232 -8.38 18.39 -8.67
N TYR A 233 -7.56 17.34 -8.56
CA TYR A 233 -7.59 16.19 -9.45
C TYR A 233 -7.68 14.90 -8.63
N TYR A 234 -7.96 13.78 -9.30
CA TYR A 234 -8.15 12.49 -8.64
C TYR A 234 -7.01 11.54 -8.95
N ASP A 235 -6.45 10.94 -7.92
CA ASP A 235 -5.49 9.85 -8.04
C ASP A 235 -5.90 8.61 -7.25
N GLY A 236 -5.17 7.51 -7.41
CA GLY A 236 -5.41 6.29 -6.64
C GLY A 236 -4.64 6.28 -5.33
N ALA A 237 -5.21 5.70 -4.28
CA ALA A 237 -4.57 5.37 -3.02
C ALA A 237 -4.74 3.87 -2.75
N HIS A 238 -3.83 3.28 -1.97
CA HIS A 238 -3.95 1.88 -1.61
C HIS A 238 -3.25 1.53 -0.29
N ASN A 239 -3.56 0.35 0.24
CA ASN A 239 -2.85 -0.27 1.34
C ASN A 239 -1.72 -1.17 0.78
N ASP A 240 -0.52 -0.61 0.62
CA ASP A 240 0.61 -1.27 -0.03
C ASP A 240 0.98 -2.66 0.58
N SER A 241 1.20 -2.77 1.88
CA SER A 241 1.53 -4.06 2.50
C SER A 241 0.40 -5.10 2.45
N ARG A 242 -0.85 -4.72 2.72
CA ARG A 242 -2.00 -5.65 2.64
C ARG A 242 -2.25 -6.10 1.21
N MET A 243 -2.07 -5.20 0.24
CA MET A 243 -2.19 -5.53 -1.18
C MET A 243 -1.17 -6.61 -1.55
N ASN A 244 0.08 -6.47 -1.11
CA ASN A 244 1.13 -7.45 -1.36
C ASN A 244 0.86 -8.80 -0.69
N VAL A 245 0.44 -8.81 0.58
CA VAL A 245 0.07 -10.05 1.28
C VAL A 245 -1.09 -10.73 0.55
N SER A 246 -2.09 -9.95 0.13
CA SER A 246 -3.23 -10.46 -0.63
C SER A 246 -2.82 -11.04 -1.97
N LEU A 247 -1.84 -10.46 -2.68
CA LEU A 247 -1.26 -11.03 -3.89
C LEU A 247 -0.63 -12.40 -3.62
N ALA A 248 0.24 -12.50 -2.61
CA ALA A 248 0.90 -13.74 -2.25
C ALA A 248 -0.10 -14.83 -1.83
N MET A 249 -1.10 -14.49 -1.02
CA MET A 249 -2.12 -15.45 -0.56
C MET A 249 -3.08 -15.85 -1.69
N THR A 250 -3.38 -14.93 -2.61
CA THR A 250 -4.16 -15.25 -3.82
C THR A 250 -3.36 -16.20 -4.71
N ALA A 251 -2.06 -15.97 -4.93
CA ALA A 251 -1.20 -16.89 -5.67
C ALA A 251 -1.17 -18.29 -5.04
N ALA A 252 -1.12 -18.39 -3.70
CA ALA A 252 -1.19 -19.65 -2.98
C ALA A 252 -2.53 -20.38 -3.19
N LEU A 253 -3.65 -19.64 -3.25
CA LEU A 253 -4.96 -20.20 -3.59
C LEU A 253 -5.01 -20.72 -5.03
N TYR A 254 -4.33 -20.08 -5.97
CA TYR A 254 -4.17 -20.57 -7.34
C TYR A 254 -3.10 -21.68 -7.48
N GLY A 255 -2.58 -22.20 -6.37
CA GLY A 255 -1.70 -23.37 -6.36
C GLY A 255 -0.20 -23.06 -6.35
N SER A 256 0.21 -21.81 -6.24
CA SER A 256 1.64 -21.48 -6.01
C SER A 256 2.11 -22.02 -4.66
N THR A 257 3.35 -22.49 -4.62
CA THR A 257 4.08 -22.71 -3.37
C THR A 257 4.63 -21.37 -2.88
N VAL A 258 4.12 -20.84 -1.77
CA VAL A 258 4.44 -19.48 -1.30
C VAL A 258 5.01 -19.55 0.11
N VAL A 259 6.28 -19.14 0.29
CA VAL A 259 6.97 -19.25 1.59
C VAL A 259 7.75 -17.98 1.91
N ASN A 260 7.38 -17.31 3.01
CA ASN A 260 8.16 -16.23 3.61
C ASN A 260 9.17 -16.79 4.65
N HIS A 261 10.12 -15.96 5.05
CA HIS A 261 11.25 -16.32 5.91
C HIS A 261 12.08 -17.48 5.33
N MET A 262 12.26 -17.50 4.01
CA MET A 262 13.00 -18.49 3.23
C MET A 262 14.03 -17.80 2.34
N GLU A 263 15.30 -17.82 2.76
CA GLU A 263 16.40 -17.15 2.07
C GLU A 263 16.99 -18.01 0.96
N VAL A 264 17.17 -17.46 -0.24
CA VAL A 264 18.03 -18.08 -1.25
C VAL A 264 19.50 -17.84 -0.87
N THR A 265 20.24 -18.90 -0.59
CA THR A 265 21.66 -18.85 -0.20
C THR A 265 22.60 -19.12 -1.38
N GLY A 266 22.08 -19.70 -2.47
CA GLY A 266 22.83 -19.85 -3.70
C GLY A 266 22.00 -20.44 -4.83
N LEU A 267 22.53 -20.35 -6.04
CA LEU A 267 21.93 -20.92 -7.24
C LEU A 267 22.61 -22.24 -7.62
N THR A 268 21.88 -23.12 -8.30
CA THR A 268 22.42 -24.38 -8.84
C THR A 268 22.42 -24.34 -10.36
N LYS A 269 23.46 -24.93 -10.96
CA LYS A 269 23.63 -25.04 -12.41
C LYS A 269 23.74 -26.51 -12.80
N ASP A 270 23.24 -26.85 -13.97
CA ASP A 270 23.47 -28.14 -14.58
C ASP A 270 24.88 -28.23 -15.22
N ALA A 271 25.20 -29.37 -15.82
CA ALA A 271 26.48 -29.61 -16.47
C ALA A 271 26.74 -28.69 -17.69
N SER A 272 25.70 -28.09 -18.27
CA SER A 272 25.81 -27.11 -19.36
C SER A 272 26.05 -25.68 -18.86
N GLY A 273 26.01 -25.47 -17.54
CA GLY A 273 26.14 -24.16 -16.93
C GLY A 273 24.83 -23.36 -16.90
N ARG A 274 23.69 -23.96 -17.27
CA ARG A 274 22.36 -23.36 -17.16
C ARG A 274 21.81 -23.54 -15.76
N LEU A 275 21.07 -22.53 -15.27
CA LEU A 275 20.41 -22.59 -13.97
C LEU A 275 19.29 -23.64 -13.97
N ASN A 276 19.21 -24.43 -12.89
CA ASN A 276 18.21 -25.50 -12.75
C ASN A 276 17.57 -25.56 -11.35
N GLY A 277 17.88 -24.60 -10.48
CA GLY A 277 17.44 -24.62 -9.10
C GLY A 277 18.16 -23.64 -8.19
N ALA A 278 17.88 -23.75 -6.90
CA ALA A 278 18.49 -22.93 -5.86
C ALA A 278 18.64 -23.72 -4.55
N ARG A 279 19.51 -23.21 -3.68
CA ARG A 279 19.62 -23.61 -2.27
C ARG A 279 18.94 -22.56 -1.42
N LEU A 280 18.13 -23.03 -0.49
CA LEU A 280 17.25 -22.24 0.36
C LEU A 280 17.58 -22.51 1.83
N ARG A 281 17.29 -21.54 2.70
CA ARG A 281 17.41 -21.67 4.15
C ARG A 281 16.17 -21.11 4.83
N ASP A 282 15.50 -21.93 5.64
CA ASP A 282 14.42 -21.45 6.52
C ASP A 282 15.02 -20.62 7.66
N CYS A 283 14.60 -19.36 7.78
CA CYS A 283 15.09 -18.42 8.79
C CYS A 283 14.31 -18.51 10.12
N ILE A 284 13.22 -19.27 10.20
CA ILE A 284 12.42 -19.39 11.42
C ILE A 284 13.07 -20.27 12.50
N PRO A 285 13.57 -21.49 12.20
CA PRO A 285 14.16 -22.38 13.22
C PRO A 285 15.28 -21.75 14.04
N GLU A 286 16.14 -20.93 13.41
CA GLU A 286 17.24 -20.22 14.11
C GLU A 286 16.72 -19.31 15.23
N ARG A 287 15.52 -18.75 15.06
CA ARG A 287 14.88 -17.90 16.07
C ARG A 287 14.33 -18.70 17.25
N ASP A 288 14.03 -19.97 17.03
CA ASP A 288 13.64 -20.96 18.05
C ASP A 288 14.87 -21.65 18.68
N GLY A 289 16.10 -21.21 18.36
CA GLY A 289 17.34 -21.80 18.85
C GLY A 289 17.71 -23.14 18.19
N GLN A 290 17.08 -23.46 17.05
CA GLN A 290 17.33 -24.67 16.28
C GLN A 290 18.23 -24.37 15.07
N GLY A 291 18.92 -25.38 14.54
CA GLY A 291 19.69 -25.22 13.30
C GLY A 291 18.77 -25.08 12.08
N ALA A 292 19.15 -24.24 11.11
CA ALA A 292 18.48 -24.21 9.81
C ALA A 292 19.01 -25.31 8.89
N GLU A 293 18.11 -26.08 8.29
CA GLU A 293 18.43 -27.04 7.24
C GLU A 293 18.52 -26.32 5.88
N GLU A 294 19.49 -26.70 5.06
CA GLU A 294 19.57 -26.24 3.68
C GLU A 294 18.65 -27.08 2.80
N ILE A 295 17.72 -26.42 2.11
CA ILE A 295 16.73 -27.06 1.24
C ILE A 295 17.13 -26.80 -0.22
N SER A 296 17.21 -27.85 -1.04
CA SER A 296 17.37 -27.69 -2.48
C SER A 296 16.02 -27.65 -3.19
N ILE A 297 15.86 -26.73 -4.14
CA ILE A 297 14.70 -26.65 -5.02
C ILE A 297 15.13 -26.78 -6.48
N ARG A 298 14.38 -27.55 -7.27
CA ARG A 298 14.55 -27.63 -8.73
C ARG A 298 13.49 -26.81 -9.45
N ALA A 299 13.91 -26.03 -10.43
CA ALA A 299 13.02 -25.26 -11.29
C ALA A 299 13.57 -25.13 -12.72
N LYS A 300 12.69 -25.09 -13.72
CA LYS A 300 13.08 -24.91 -15.14
C LYS A 300 13.55 -23.48 -15.42
N GLY A 301 12.88 -22.49 -14.84
CA GLY A 301 13.25 -21.09 -14.89
C GLY A 301 13.38 -20.46 -13.51
N ILE A 302 14.28 -19.49 -13.38
CA ILE A 302 14.48 -18.72 -12.15
C ILE A 302 14.30 -17.24 -12.46
N ILE A 303 13.41 -16.59 -11.71
CA ILE A 303 13.11 -15.16 -11.82
C ILE A 303 13.59 -14.43 -10.56
N ASN A 304 14.51 -13.49 -10.74
CA ASN A 304 14.97 -12.57 -9.71
C ASN A 304 14.07 -11.32 -9.68
N ALA A 305 13.30 -11.17 -8.62
CA ALA A 305 12.40 -10.04 -8.37
C ALA A 305 12.68 -9.38 -7.01
N THR A 306 13.96 -9.29 -6.61
CA THR A 306 14.38 -8.89 -5.25
C THR A 306 14.53 -7.38 -5.03
N GLY A 307 13.95 -6.55 -5.91
CA GLY A 307 13.88 -5.10 -5.72
C GLY A 307 15.27 -4.47 -5.56
N PRO A 308 15.56 -3.72 -4.48
CA PRO A 308 16.89 -3.15 -4.25
C PRO A 308 18.00 -4.20 -4.16
N PHE A 309 17.68 -5.44 -3.79
CA PHE A 309 18.64 -6.54 -3.66
C PHE A 309 18.90 -7.28 -4.97
N THR A 310 18.37 -6.79 -6.10
CA THR A 310 18.50 -7.42 -7.43
C THR A 310 19.93 -7.86 -7.73
N ASP A 311 20.92 -6.99 -7.50
CA ASP A 311 22.31 -7.27 -7.83
C ASP A 311 22.94 -8.35 -6.95
N SER A 312 22.41 -8.61 -5.74
CA SER A 312 22.90 -9.70 -4.88
C SER A 312 22.66 -11.07 -5.53
N ILE A 313 21.46 -11.31 -6.04
CA ILE A 313 21.11 -12.55 -6.76
C ILE A 313 21.83 -12.62 -8.11
N ARG A 314 21.96 -11.49 -8.83
CA ARG A 314 22.72 -11.48 -10.10
C ARG A 314 24.18 -11.86 -9.90
N LYS A 315 24.81 -11.41 -8.82
CA LYS A 315 26.19 -11.79 -8.46
C LYS A 315 26.32 -13.22 -7.94
N MET A 316 25.25 -13.82 -7.40
CA MET A 316 25.22 -15.27 -7.12
C MET A 316 25.26 -16.10 -8.41
N ASP A 317 24.72 -15.59 -9.51
CA ASP A 317 24.80 -16.24 -10.83
C ASP A 317 26.15 -16.00 -11.53
N ASP A 318 26.58 -14.74 -11.61
CA ASP A 318 27.85 -14.31 -12.19
C ASP A 318 28.51 -13.21 -11.33
N PRO A 319 29.57 -13.53 -10.57
CA PRO A 319 30.27 -12.56 -9.73
C PRO A 319 30.85 -11.35 -10.47
N ASN A 320 31.09 -11.46 -11.78
CA ASN A 320 31.68 -10.39 -12.59
C ASN A 320 30.64 -9.45 -13.21
N THR A 321 29.35 -9.70 -12.98
CA THR A 321 28.28 -8.89 -13.57
C THR A 321 28.29 -7.47 -12.99
N LYS A 322 28.09 -6.46 -13.86
CA LYS A 322 27.99 -5.07 -13.42
C LYS A 322 26.65 -4.82 -12.72
N GLU A 323 26.69 -4.08 -11.63
CA GLU A 323 25.49 -3.63 -10.92
C GLU A 323 24.62 -2.75 -11.81
N ILE A 324 23.30 -2.96 -11.72
CA ILE A 324 22.31 -2.17 -12.46
C ILE A 324 21.48 -1.30 -11.53
N VAL A 325 21.41 -1.62 -10.22
CA VAL A 325 20.59 -0.86 -9.27
C VAL A 325 21.33 0.41 -8.84
N ALA A 326 20.64 1.54 -8.95
CA ALA A 326 21.03 2.83 -8.42
C ALA A 326 20.09 3.18 -7.23
N PRO A 327 20.40 2.70 -6.02
CA PRO A 327 19.53 2.85 -4.86
C PRO A 327 19.33 4.31 -4.45
N SER A 328 18.08 4.70 -4.18
CA SER A 328 17.74 6.02 -3.61
C SER A 328 16.78 5.89 -2.43
N SER A 329 17.08 6.56 -1.32
CA SER A 329 16.26 6.62 -0.12
C SER A 329 15.10 7.61 -0.29
N GLY A 330 13.93 7.21 0.19
CA GLY A 330 12.76 8.07 0.36
C GLY A 330 12.21 7.97 1.76
N VAL A 331 12.17 9.11 2.45
CA VAL A 331 11.63 9.21 3.80
C VAL A 331 10.21 9.76 3.78
N HIS A 332 9.39 9.26 4.70
CA HIS A 332 8.06 9.80 5.02
C HIS A 332 7.91 9.90 6.53
N VAL A 333 7.06 10.82 6.98
CA VAL A 333 6.66 10.95 8.38
C VAL A 333 5.15 10.87 8.51
N ILE A 334 4.70 10.52 9.70
CA ILE A 334 3.30 10.45 10.06
C ILE A 334 3.03 11.47 11.13
N LEU A 335 2.00 12.26 10.89
CA LEU A 335 1.51 13.28 11.78
C LEU A 335 0.07 12.93 12.21
N PRO A 336 -0.41 13.52 13.31
CA PRO A 336 -1.81 13.45 13.70
C PRO A 336 -2.77 13.72 12.54
N GLY A 337 -3.89 13.01 12.53
CA GLY A 337 -4.90 13.11 11.47
C GLY A 337 -5.43 14.51 11.24
N TYR A 338 -5.43 15.37 12.26
CA TYR A 338 -5.92 16.73 12.10
C TYR A 338 -5.07 17.59 11.18
N TYR A 339 -3.84 17.19 10.77
CA TYR A 339 -2.99 17.92 9.81
C TYR A 339 -3.40 17.79 8.34
N SER A 340 -4.37 16.92 8.02
CA SER A 340 -5.00 16.85 6.69
C SER A 340 -6.50 16.49 6.80
N PRO A 341 -7.35 16.97 5.88
CA PRO A 341 -8.73 16.52 5.81
C PRO A 341 -8.81 15.02 5.54
N SER A 342 -9.73 14.31 6.20
CA SER A 342 -9.82 12.85 6.13
C SER A 342 -10.10 12.28 4.73
N ASN A 343 -10.58 13.11 3.80
CA ASN A 343 -11.01 12.72 2.46
C ASN A 343 -10.31 13.48 1.33
N MET A 344 -9.29 14.31 1.62
CA MET A 344 -8.61 15.10 0.60
C MET A 344 -7.12 15.26 0.93
N GLY A 345 -6.28 14.90 -0.03
CA GLY A 345 -4.85 15.15 0.03
C GLY A 345 -4.48 16.55 -0.48
N LEU A 346 -3.24 16.94 -0.25
CA LEU A 346 -2.61 18.13 -0.79
C LEU A 346 -1.26 17.74 -1.42
N ILE A 347 -0.91 18.40 -2.52
CA ILE A 347 0.40 18.27 -3.15
C ILE A 347 1.02 19.65 -3.30
N ASP A 348 2.29 19.75 -2.91
CA ASP A 348 3.18 20.81 -3.34
C ASP A 348 3.99 20.32 -4.56
N PRO A 349 3.76 20.89 -5.75
CA PRO A 349 4.49 20.50 -6.95
C PRO A 349 5.91 21.08 -7.05
N SER A 350 6.31 21.99 -6.16
CA SER A 350 7.60 22.68 -6.21
C SER A 350 8.05 23.17 -4.82
N THR A 351 8.64 22.26 -4.04
CA THR A 351 9.29 22.55 -2.76
C THR A 351 10.47 23.52 -2.91
N SER A 352 11.07 23.94 -1.80
CA SER A 352 12.22 24.86 -1.77
C SER A 352 13.42 24.45 -2.65
N ASP A 353 13.53 23.17 -3.00
CA ASP A 353 14.55 22.58 -3.88
C ASP A 353 14.00 21.95 -5.17
N GLY A 354 12.74 22.23 -5.53
CA GLY A 354 12.10 21.78 -6.77
C GLY A 354 11.61 20.32 -6.78
N ARG A 355 11.56 19.68 -5.61
CA ARG A 355 10.91 18.37 -5.40
C ARG A 355 9.40 18.54 -5.19
N VAL A 356 8.73 17.41 -4.98
CA VAL A 356 7.30 17.31 -4.74
C VAL A 356 7.08 16.72 -3.35
N ILE A 357 6.22 17.34 -2.56
CA ILE A 357 5.79 16.79 -1.27
C ILE A 357 4.26 16.61 -1.27
N PHE A 358 3.84 15.46 -0.75
CA PHE A 358 2.45 15.08 -0.57
C PHE A 358 2.07 15.16 0.90
N PHE A 359 0.81 15.54 1.11
CA PHE A 359 0.10 15.59 2.38
C PHE A 359 -1.17 14.77 2.23
N LEU A 360 -1.20 13.56 2.79
CA LEU A 360 -2.24 12.58 2.44
C LEU A 360 -2.93 12.07 3.70
N PRO A 361 -4.27 12.08 3.76
CA PRO A 361 -4.97 11.37 4.81
C PRO A 361 -4.74 9.87 4.64
N TRP A 362 -4.41 9.20 5.74
CA TRP A 362 -4.12 7.77 5.72
C TRP A 362 -4.42 7.13 7.07
N GLN A 363 -5.41 6.23 7.09
CA GLN A 363 -5.82 5.43 8.26
C GLN A 363 -5.99 6.26 9.55
N GLY A 364 -6.62 7.44 9.44
CA GLY A 364 -6.87 8.33 10.57
C GLY A 364 -5.71 9.28 10.91
N ASN A 365 -4.57 9.17 10.22
CA ASN A 365 -3.41 10.04 10.35
C ASN A 365 -3.10 10.80 9.05
N THR A 366 -2.03 11.60 9.05
CA THR A 366 -1.53 12.33 7.87
C THR A 366 -0.14 11.80 7.49
N ILE A 367 0.03 11.31 6.26
CA ILE A 367 1.36 11.04 5.69
C ILE A 367 1.91 12.32 5.09
N ALA A 368 3.18 12.58 5.36
CA ALA A 368 3.95 13.60 4.69
C ALA A 368 5.22 13.04 4.05
N GLY A 369 5.48 13.39 2.79
CA GLY A 369 6.71 12.98 2.12
C GLY A 369 6.67 13.21 0.61
N THR A 370 7.79 13.05 -0.10
CA THR A 370 8.96 12.26 0.31
C THR A 370 10.26 12.91 -0.09
N THR A 371 11.35 12.46 0.53
CA THR A 371 12.71 12.81 0.12
C THR A 371 13.22 11.90 -1.01
N ASP A 372 14.36 12.28 -1.56
CA ASP A 372 15.06 11.55 -2.62
C ASP A 372 16.56 11.82 -2.49
N ALA A 373 17.33 10.80 -2.13
CA ALA A 373 18.78 10.90 -1.95
C ALA A 373 19.45 9.54 -2.20
N PRO A 374 20.59 9.49 -2.92
CA PRO A 374 21.37 8.25 -3.04
C PRO A 374 21.66 7.61 -1.68
N THR A 375 21.61 6.28 -1.60
CA THR A 375 21.78 5.54 -0.35
C THR A 375 22.47 4.21 -0.58
N GLU A 376 23.03 3.62 0.48
CA GLU A 376 23.46 2.22 0.46
C GLU A 376 22.26 1.29 0.66
N ILE A 377 22.37 0.07 0.14
CA ILE A 377 21.34 -0.96 0.30
C ILE A 377 21.48 -1.58 1.69
N THR A 378 20.45 -1.45 2.51
CA THR A 378 20.37 -2.07 3.83
C THR A 378 19.04 -2.80 3.98
N ARG A 379 18.99 -3.80 4.88
CA ARG A 379 17.74 -4.56 5.15
C ARG A 379 16.68 -3.67 5.83
N GLN A 380 17.11 -2.80 6.74
CA GLN A 380 16.25 -1.93 7.53
C GLN A 380 16.76 -0.48 7.41
N PRO A 381 16.48 0.22 6.29
CA PRO A 381 16.86 1.62 6.14
C PRO A 381 16.14 2.46 7.20
N GLN A 382 16.88 3.39 7.82
CA GLN A 382 16.36 4.28 8.85
C GLN A 382 16.16 5.69 8.29
N PRO A 383 15.09 6.40 8.68
CA PRO A 383 14.93 7.80 8.32
C PRO A 383 15.96 8.65 9.05
N SER A 384 16.60 9.60 8.36
CA SER A 384 17.52 10.54 9.00
C SER A 384 16.75 11.70 9.64
N GLU A 385 17.22 12.22 10.78
CA GLU A 385 16.63 13.43 11.39
C GLU A 385 16.69 14.64 10.45
N LYS A 386 17.72 14.73 9.60
CA LYS A 386 17.82 15.75 8.55
C LYS A 386 16.65 15.68 7.55
N ASP A 387 16.25 14.47 7.14
CA ASP A 387 15.13 14.29 6.22
C ASP A 387 13.79 14.61 6.91
N ILE A 388 13.64 14.21 8.17
CA ILE A 388 12.46 14.52 8.99
C ILE A 388 12.32 16.04 9.14
N ASP A 389 13.37 16.73 9.55
CA ASP A 389 13.37 18.19 9.72
C ASP A 389 13.11 18.94 8.41
N TRP A 390 13.65 18.43 7.29
CA TRP A 390 13.36 18.99 5.97
C TRP A 390 11.87 18.85 5.63
N ILE A 391 11.28 17.66 5.82
CA ILE A 391 9.84 17.44 5.60
C ILE A 391 9.04 18.42 6.47
N LEU A 392 9.31 18.48 7.77
CA LEU A 392 8.60 19.39 8.70
C LEU A 392 8.72 20.86 8.29
N LYS A 393 9.88 21.28 7.77
CA LYS A 393 10.09 22.65 7.29
C LYS A 393 9.23 22.97 6.07
N GLU A 394 9.16 22.09 5.07
CA GLU A 394 8.34 22.31 3.87
C GLU A 394 6.86 22.39 4.24
N ILE A 395 6.41 21.54 5.17
CA ILE A 395 5.02 21.49 5.64
C ILE A 395 4.59 22.82 6.27
N ARG A 396 5.43 23.42 7.12
CA ARG A 396 5.14 24.71 7.76
C ARG A 396 4.84 25.81 6.73
N GLY A 397 5.38 25.70 5.51
CA GLY A 397 5.10 26.61 4.41
C GLY A 397 3.62 26.64 3.98
N TYR A 398 2.91 25.52 4.16
CA TYR A 398 1.51 25.35 3.75
C TYR A 398 0.51 25.48 4.87
N LEU A 399 0.96 25.31 6.12
CA LEU A 399 0.12 25.51 7.28
C LEU A 399 -0.03 27.00 7.59
N ALA A 400 -1.20 27.36 8.12
CA ALA A 400 -1.46 28.69 8.63
C ALA A 400 -0.48 29.03 9.76
N PRO A 401 -0.05 30.29 9.94
CA PRO A 401 1.00 30.66 10.89
C PRO A 401 0.71 30.32 12.36
N ASP A 402 -0.57 30.16 12.71
CA ASP A 402 -1.06 29.75 14.03
C ASP A 402 -1.03 28.23 14.26
N ILE A 403 -0.77 27.44 13.21
CA ILE A 403 -0.64 25.99 13.27
C ILE A 403 0.84 25.61 13.34
N ASN A 404 1.26 25.22 14.54
CA ASN A 404 2.61 24.71 14.76
C ASN A 404 2.72 23.23 14.40
N VAL A 405 3.81 22.85 13.74
CA VAL A 405 4.21 21.46 13.52
C VAL A 405 5.69 21.29 13.82
N GLY A 406 6.00 20.34 14.70
CA GLY A 406 7.33 20.05 15.21
C GLY A 406 7.66 18.56 15.22
N ARG A 407 8.89 18.25 15.61
CA ARG A 407 9.40 16.88 15.70
C ARG A 407 8.59 16.00 16.67
N SER A 408 8.01 16.61 17.71
CA SER A 408 7.14 15.97 18.69
C SER A 408 5.78 15.55 18.13
N ASP A 409 5.34 16.11 17.00
CA ASP A 409 4.11 15.71 16.33
C ASP A 409 4.34 14.50 15.40
N VAL A 410 5.58 14.04 15.21
CA VAL A 410 5.89 12.87 14.39
C VAL A 410 5.60 11.59 15.18
N LEU A 411 4.56 10.86 14.78
CA LEU A 411 4.12 9.61 15.40
C LEU A 411 4.94 8.40 14.91
N ALA A 412 5.38 8.43 13.66
CA ALA A 412 6.24 7.43 13.03
C ALA A 412 6.98 8.07 11.85
N ALA A 413 8.12 7.51 11.47
CA ALA A 413 8.86 7.88 10.27
C ALA A 413 9.50 6.63 9.68
N TRP A 414 9.52 6.48 8.36
CA TRP A 414 10.21 5.35 7.72
C TRP A 414 11.02 5.80 6.53
N ALA A 415 12.03 5.01 6.18
CA ALA A 415 12.76 5.11 4.93
C ALA A 415 12.48 3.89 4.05
N GLY A 416 12.37 4.10 2.74
CA GLY A 416 12.32 3.06 1.72
C GLY A 416 13.40 3.24 0.68
N ILE A 417 13.94 2.14 0.15
CA ILE A 417 14.95 2.18 -0.92
C ILE A 417 14.27 1.94 -2.26
N ARG A 418 14.31 2.93 -3.15
CA ARG A 418 13.82 2.84 -4.52
C ARG A 418 14.82 2.06 -5.36
N PRO A 419 14.42 0.96 -6.03
CA PRO A 419 15.30 0.19 -6.88
C PRO A 419 15.40 0.82 -8.28
N LEU A 420 15.91 2.05 -8.39
CA LEU A 420 16.11 2.66 -9.71
C LEU A 420 17.14 1.83 -10.48
N VAL A 421 16.99 1.70 -11.79
CA VAL A 421 17.84 0.81 -12.59
C VAL A 421 18.47 1.53 -13.78
N ARG A 422 19.70 1.16 -14.11
CA ARG A 422 20.44 1.59 -15.30
C ARG A 422 20.34 0.50 -16.35
N ASP A 423 20.13 0.88 -17.61
CA ASP A 423 20.14 -0.09 -18.71
C ASP A 423 21.59 -0.44 -19.07
N PRO A 424 22.03 -1.71 -18.91
CA PRO A 424 23.38 -2.12 -19.25
C PRO A 424 23.69 -2.04 -20.76
N LYS A 425 22.66 -1.94 -21.63
CA LYS A 425 22.81 -1.88 -23.09
C LYS A 425 23.02 -0.46 -23.63
N VAL A 426 22.73 0.57 -22.83
CA VAL A 426 22.86 1.97 -23.24
C VAL A 426 24.23 2.51 -22.81
N LYS A 427 25.00 3.05 -23.77
CA LYS A 427 26.38 3.55 -23.54
C LYS A 427 26.45 4.76 -22.61
N SER A 428 25.37 5.53 -22.48
CA SER A 428 25.26 6.59 -21.47
C SER A 428 24.92 5.95 -20.13
N SER A 429 25.92 5.81 -19.26
CA SER A 429 25.82 5.24 -17.92
C SER A 429 24.95 6.07 -16.95
N GLU A 430 24.37 7.18 -17.40
CA GLU A 430 23.64 8.16 -16.57
C GLU A 430 22.12 8.13 -16.75
N ALA A 431 21.60 7.56 -17.83
CA ALA A 431 20.15 7.54 -18.08
C ALA A 431 19.48 6.36 -17.33
N LEU A 432 18.86 6.65 -16.19
CA LEU A 432 18.02 5.69 -15.46
C LEU A 432 16.81 5.26 -16.32
N VAL A 433 16.52 3.96 -16.33
CA VAL A 433 15.30 3.44 -16.92
C VAL A 433 14.12 3.92 -16.07
N ARG A 434 13.18 4.62 -16.69
CA ARG A 434 12.02 5.20 -16.00
C ARG A 434 10.89 4.19 -15.72
N ASN A 435 10.92 3.06 -16.42
CA ASN A 435 10.03 1.91 -16.23
C ASN A 435 10.77 0.79 -15.47
N HIS A 436 10.41 -0.47 -15.72
CA HIS A 436 11.14 -1.66 -15.31
C HIS A 436 12.05 -2.17 -16.43
N LEU A 437 12.96 -3.06 -16.05
CA LEU A 437 13.91 -3.74 -16.91
C LEU A 437 13.72 -5.26 -16.75
N ILE A 438 13.57 -5.96 -17.87
CA ILE A 438 13.59 -7.43 -17.94
C ILE A 438 14.83 -7.84 -18.74
N THR A 439 15.70 -8.64 -18.13
CA THR A 439 16.89 -9.19 -18.79
C THR A 439 17.08 -10.66 -18.43
N VAL A 440 17.74 -11.41 -19.30
CA VAL A 440 18.10 -12.82 -19.06
C VAL A 440 19.62 -12.96 -19.16
N SER A 441 20.24 -13.58 -18.17
CA SER A 441 21.68 -13.88 -18.19
C SER A 441 22.00 -15.06 -19.11
N SER A 442 23.28 -15.28 -19.41
CA SER A 442 23.72 -16.41 -20.25
C SER A 442 23.38 -17.78 -19.63
N SER A 443 23.37 -17.89 -18.30
CA SER A 443 22.97 -19.09 -17.57
C SER A 443 21.45 -19.25 -17.44
N GLY A 444 20.66 -18.25 -17.86
CA GLY A 444 19.20 -18.29 -17.83
C GLY A 444 18.56 -17.61 -16.61
N LEU A 445 19.26 -16.75 -15.85
CA LEU A 445 18.62 -15.98 -14.78
C LEU A 445 17.79 -14.85 -15.39
N LEU A 446 16.47 -14.92 -15.29
CA LEU A 446 15.59 -13.82 -15.66
C LEU A 446 15.53 -12.81 -14.51
N THR A 447 15.82 -11.54 -14.76
CA THR A 447 15.76 -10.46 -13.77
C THR A 447 14.68 -9.46 -14.15
N CYS A 448 13.73 -9.21 -13.24
CA CYS A 448 12.76 -8.13 -13.32
C CYS A 448 13.07 -7.07 -12.25
N ALA A 449 13.58 -5.91 -12.67
CA ALA A 449 14.06 -4.87 -11.77
C ALA A 449 13.52 -3.49 -12.14
N GLY A 450 13.52 -2.54 -11.19
CA GLY A 450 12.93 -1.23 -11.40
C GLY A 450 11.42 -1.19 -11.21
N GLY A 451 10.76 -0.32 -11.98
CA GLY A 451 9.31 -0.19 -11.98
C GLY A 451 8.73 0.52 -10.74
N LYS A 452 7.41 0.43 -10.60
CA LYS A 452 6.61 1.10 -9.57
C LYS A 452 5.52 0.19 -9.07
N TRP A 453 4.99 0.50 -7.88
CA TRP A 453 3.81 -0.18 -7.36
C TRP A 453 2.63 -0.11 -8.36
N THR A 454 2.34 1.06 -8.94
CA THR A 454 1.25 1.20 -9.93
C THR A 454 1.33 0.21 -11.10
N THR A 455 2.53 -0.18 -11.52
CA THR A 455 2.73 -1.02 -12.73
C THR A 455 3.07 -2.47 -12.40
N TYR A 456 2.95 -2.91 -11.14
CA TYR A 456 3.39 -4.26 -10.73
C TYR A 456 2.76 -5.39 -11.56
N ARG A 457 1.47 -5.27 -11.93
CA ARG A 457 0.76 -6.30 -12.69
C ARG A 457 1.25 -6.39 -14.13
N GLN A 458 1.49 -5.24 -14.78
CA GLN A 458 2.13 -5.23 -16.10
C GLN A 458 3.57 -5.76 -16.04
N MET A 459 4.34 -5.42 -15.01
CA MET A 459 5.68 -5.97 -14.81
C MET A 459 5.64 -7.49 -14.68
N ALA A 460 4.64 -8.02 -13.96
CA ALA A 460 4.43 -9.45 -13.82
C ALA A 460 4.09 -10.11 -15.16
N GLU A 461 3.12 -9.55 -15.89
CA GLU A 461 2.70 -10.01 -17.21
C GLU A 461 3.90 -10.14 -18.18
N GLU A 462 4.69 -9.08 -18.31
CA GLU A 462 5.84 -9.06 -19.20
C GLU A 462 6.97 -10.01 -18.74
N ALA A 463 7.17 -10.17 -17.43
CA ALA A 463 8.17 -11.10 -16.90
C ALA A 463 7.79 -12.56 -17.13
N VAL A 464 6.51 -12.91 -16.97
CA VAL A 464 6.01 -14.27 -17.23
C VAL A 464 5.99 -14.55 -18.73
N ASP A 465 5.62 -13.58 -19.57
CA ASP A 465 5.70 -13.71 -21.03
C ASP A 465 7.13 -14.05 -21.49
N GLU A 466 8.13 -13.30 -21.00
CA GLU A 466 9.53 -13.57 -21.35
C GLU A 466 10.00 -14.90 -20.76
N ALA A 467 9.56 -15.27 -19.56
CA ALA A 467 9.89 -16.56 -18.94
C ALA A 467 9.33 -17.75 -19.74
N ILE A 468 8.08 -17.66 -20.21
CA ILE A 468 7.44 -18.68 -21.05
C ILE A 468 8.27 -18.92 -22.30
N LYS A 469 8.72 -17.83 -22.93
CA LYS A 469 9.53 -17.87 -24.16
C LYS A 469 10.95 -18.40 -23.90
N GLU A 470 11.65 -17.88 -22.90
CA GLU A 470 13.05 -18.26 -22.61
C GLU A 470 13.17 -19.70 -22.14
N PHE A 471 12.25 -20.16 -21.29
CA PHE A 471 12.30 -21.52 -20.70
C PHE A 471 11.41 -22.53 -21.43
N ASN A 472 10.80 -22.13 -22.56
CA ASN A 472 9.89 -22.96 -23.37
C ASN A 472 8.78 -23.61 -22.53
N LEU A 473 8.18 -22.83 -21.63
CA LEU A 473 7.11 -23.28 -20.75
C LEU A 473 5.79 -23.40 -21.53
N LYS A 474 4.89 -24.23 -21.02
CA LYS A 474 3.59 -24.45 -21.64
C LYS A 474 2.49 -24.08 -20.65
N PRO A 475 2.00 -22.84 -20.70
CA PRO A 475 0.77 -22.46 -20.01
C PRO A 475 -0.36 -23.43 -20.35
N CYS A 476 -1.27 -23.65 -19.41
CA CYS A 476 -2.41 -24.53 -19.59
C CYS A 476 -3.67 -23.93 -18.99
N GLU A 477 -4.82 -24.39 -19.52
CA GLU A 477 -6.12 -24.01 -19.00
C GLU A 477 -6.32 -24.57 -17.58
N LEU A 478 -6.81 -23.73 -16.67
CA LEU A 478 -7.14 -24.14 -15.31
C LEU A 478 -8.61 -24.56 -15.21
N HIS A 479 -8.86 -25.86 -15.20
CA HIS A 479 -10.22 -26.41 -15.08
C HIS A 479 -10.73 -26.46 -13.62
N ASP A 480 -9.84 -26.72 -12.66
CA ASP A 480 -10.18 -26.85 -11.24
C ASP A 480 -9.62 -25.67 -10.43
N VAL A 481 -10.41 -24.61 -10.32
CA VAL A 481 -10.06 -23.40 -9.56
C VAL A 481 -10.85 -23.37 -8.26
N PRO A 482 -10.21 -23.12 -7.10
CA PRO A 482 -10.94 -23.01 -5.83
C PRO A 482 -11.87 -21.81 -5.84
N ASP A 483 -13.05 -21.97 -5.24
CA ASP A 483 -13.98 -20.86 -5.03
C ASP A 483 -13.45 -19.92 -3.94
N ILE A 484 -12.69 -18.91 -4.35
CA ILE A 484 -12.14 -17.89 -3.46
C ILE A 484 -13.20 -16.92 -2.92
N SER A 485 -14.40 -16.89 -3.51
CA SER A 485 -15.49 -15.96 -3.15
C SER A 485 -16.30 -16.39 -1.93
N GLY A 486 -16.28 -17.68 -1.62
CA GLY A 486 -16.84 -18.26 -0.40
C GLY A 486 -18.36 -18.43 -0.37
N VAL A 487 -19.03 -18.42 -1.53
CA VAL A 487 -20.48 -18.65 -1.67
C VAL A 487 -20.86 -20.11 -1.94
N GLY A 488 -19.88 -21.03 -2.00
CA GLY A 488 -20.13 -22.47 -2.03
C GLY A 488 -20.34 -23.05 -3.44
N GLY A 489 -19.69 -22.46 -4.46
CA GLY A 489 -19.66 -22.98 -5.82
C GLY A 489 -18.36 -23.75 -6.15
N ARG A 490 -18.31 -24.43 -7.30
CA ARG A 490 -17.04 -24.80 -7.96
C ARG A 490 -16.69 -23.71 -8.97
N GLY A 491 -15.46 -23.21 -8.96
CA GLY A 491 -14.92 -22.31 -9.98
C GLY A 491 -15.19 -20.81 -9.80
N LEU A 492 -14.60 -20.04 -10.72
CA LEU A 492 -14.49 -18.58 -10.86
C LEU A 492 -15.81 -17.81 -11.10
N VAL A 493 -16.94 -18.29 -10.59
CA VAL A 493 -18.29 -17.92 -11.06
C VAL A 493 -18.55 -16.39 -11.11
N ALA A 494 -17.77 -15.55 -10.42
CA ALA A 494 -17.96 -14.10 -10.36
C ALA A 494 -16.88 -13.22 -11.04
N ASP A 495 -15.73 -13.75 -11.48
CA ASP A 495 -14.60 -12.91 -11.95
C ASP A 495 -14.56 -12.68 -13.47
N ASN A 496 -15.36 -13.41 -14.27
CA ASN A 496 -15.35 -13.40 -15.74
C ASN A 496 -14.00 -13.78 -16.41
N ALA A 497 -12.96 -14.09 -15.63
CA ALA A 497 -11.65 -14.50 -16.14
C ALA A 497 -11.70 -15.92 -16.74
N SER A 498 -11.27 -16.08 -18.00
CA SER A 498 -11.33 -17.38 -18.72
C SER A 498 -10.21 -18.38 -18.35
N LEU A 499 -9.15 -17.93 -17.67
CA LEU A 499 -7.94 -18.71 -17.28
C LEU A 499 -7.51 -19.79 -18.28
N ASP A 500 -7.42 -19.41 -19.55
CA ASP A 500 -7.08 -20.25 -20.71
C ASP A 500 -5.57 -20.40 -20.98
N GLY A 501 -4.75 -20.07 -19.98
CA GLY A 501 -3.29 -19.98 -20.11
C GLY A 501 -2.76 -18.60 -20.56
N SER A 502 -3.64 -17.66 -20.95
CA SER A 502 -3.26 -16.26 -21.19
C SER A 502 -3.31 -15.42 -19.90
N CYS A 503 -2.68 -14.23 -19.93
CA CYS A 503 -2.71 -13.30 -18.81
C CYS A 503 -4.13 -12.74 -18.58
N GLN A 504 -4.76 -13.11 -17.47
CA GLN A 504 -6.08 -12.61 -17.07
C GLN A 504 -6.07 -11.85 -15.73
N THR A 505 -4.88 -11.51 -15.22
CA THR A 505 -4.69 -10.88 -13.90
C THR A 505 -5.38 -9.53 -13.72
N HIS A 506 -5.77 -8.86 -14.79
CA HIS A 506 -6.57 -7.63 -14.75
C HIS A 506 -8.03 -7.86 -14.33
N GLN A 507 -8.51 -9.10 -14.38
CA GLN A 507 -9.87 -9.53 -13.99
C GLN A 507 -9.87 -10.38 -12.72
N VAL A 508 -8.77 -11.05 -12.41
CA VAL A 508 -8.64 -11.88 -11.21
C VAL A 508 -8.72 -11.02 -9.95
N ARG A 509 -9.78 -11.21 -9.17
CA ARG A 509 -9.95 -10.50 -7.90
C ARG A 509 -9.09 -11.13 -6.81
N LEU A 510 -8.51 -10.28 -5.97
CA LEU A 510 -7.72 -10.74 -4.84
C LEU A 510 -8.60 -11.22 -3.69
N ILE A 511 -8.02 -12.07 -2.84
CA ILE A 511 -8.64 -12.47 -1.57
C ILE A 511 -9.21 -11.25 -0.82
N GLY A 512 -10.46 -11.33 -0.35
CA GLY A 512 -11.17 -10.22 0.28
C GLY A 512 -12.08 -9.42 -0.64
N ALA A 513 -11.89 -9.47 -1.96
CA ALA A 513 -12.58 -8.54 -2.87
C ALA A 513 -14.03 -8.92 -3.21
N HIS A 514 -14.35 -10.21 -3.33
CA HIS A 514 -15.60 -10.66 -3.95
C HIS A 514 -16.85 -10.19 -3.20
N GLY A 515 -16.88 -10.39 -1.89
CA GLY A 515 -18.01 -9.99 -1.03
C GLY A 515 -17.90 -8.58 -0.46
N TRP A 516 -16.89 -7.79 -0.86
CA TRP A 516 -16.69 -6.46 -0.31
C TRP A 516 -17.72 -5.46 -0.85
N SER A 517 -18.25 -4.65 0.06
CA SER A 517 -19.04 -3.47 -0.27
C SER A 517 -18.81 -2.38 0.77
N LYS A 518 -19.11 -1.13 0.43
CA LYS A 518 -19.02 0.00 1.36
C LYS A 518 -19.91 -0.15 2.60
N THR A 519 -20.91 -1.02 2.56
CA THR A 519 -21.85 -1.28 3.65
C THR A 519 -21.56 -2.57 4.42
N LEU A 520 -20.55 -3.37 4.01
CA LEU A 520 -20.23 -4.65 4.64
C LEU A 520 -19.98 -4.53 6.15
N PHE A 521 -19.42 -3.41 6.61
CA PHE A 521 -19.14 -3.17 8.03
C PHE A 521 -20.42 -3.21 8.89
N ILE A 522 -21.58 -2.85 8.33
CA ILE A 522 -22.87 -2.88 9.01
C ILE A 522 -23.23 -4.33 9.38
N ASN A 523 -23.02 -5.27 8.44
CA ASN A 523 -23.29 -6.68 8.68
C ASN A 523 -22.39 -7.26 9.78
N LEU A 524 -21.11 -6.86 9.83
CA LEU A 524 -20.20 -7.28 10.89
C LEU A 524 -20.61 -6.74 12.27
N ILE A 525 -21.05 -5.47 12.34
CA ILE A 525 -21.55 -4.88 13.59
C ILE A 525 -22.80 -5.62 14.05
N GLN A 526 -23.77 -5.84 13.17
CA GLN A 526 -25.03 -6.49 13.51
C GLN A 526 -24.83 -7.94 13.98
N HIS A 527 -23.85 -8.64 13.42
CA HIS A 527 -23.62 -10.05 13.73
C HIS A 527 -22.68 -10.26 14.93
N TYR A 528 -21.57 -9.53 15.00
CA TYR A 528 -20.52 -9.73 16.01
C TYR A 528 -20.49 -8.68 17.12
N GLY A 529 -21.25 -7.59 16.99
CA GLY A 529 -21.27 -6.50 17.97
C GLY A 529 -19.94 -5.73 18.05
N LEU A 530 -19.26 -5.52 16.92
CA LEU A 530 -18.01 -4.77 16.85
C LEU A 530 -18.25 -3.25 16.92
N GLU A 531 -17.25 -2.49 17.40
CA GLU A 531 -17.27 -1.03 17.27
C GLU A 531 -17.25 -0.60 15.80
N THR A 532 -17.79 0.58 15.51
CA THR A 532 -18.00 1.02 14.12
C THR A 532 -16.69 1.25 13.37
N ASP A 533 -15.70 1.85 14.02
CA ASP A 533 -14.38 2.10 13.44
C ASP A 533 -13.59 0.79 13.24
N VAL A 534 -13.68 -0.16 14.18
CA VAL A 534 -13.14 -1.52 14.06
C VAL A 534 -13.76 -2.23 12.86
N ALA A 535 -15.10 -2.29 12.76
CA ALA A 535 -15.77 -2.96 11.66
C ALA A 535 -15.39 -2.34 10.29
N ARG A 536 -15.32 -1.01 10.20
CA ARG A 536 -14.86 -0.33 8.98
C ARG A 536 -13.43 -0.71 8.64
N HIS A 537 -12.52 -0.62 9.61
CA HIS A 537 -11.11 -1.01 9.45
C HIS A 537 -10.97 -2.43 8.92
N LEU A 538 -11.67 -3.40 9.53
CA LEU A 538 -11.62 -4.79 9.10
C LEU A 538 -12.09 -4.94 7.64
N THR A 539 -13.20 -4.31 7.27
CA THR A 539 -13.69 -4.40 5.88
C THR A 539 -12.78 -3.72 4.86
N THR A 540 -12.06 -2.67 5.23
CA THR A 540 -11.08 -1.99 4.36
C THR A 540 -9.68 -2.60 4.40
N SER A 541 -9.45 -3.60 5.26
CA SER A 541 -8.15 -4.28 5.38
C SER A 541 -8.22 -5.75 4.94
N TYR A 542 -9.36 -6.40 5.13
CA TYR A 542 -9.58 -7.83 4.86
C TYR A 542 -10.73 -8.09 3.88
N GLY A 543 -11.52 -7.07 3.55
CA GLY A 543 -12.64 -7.25 2.63
C GLY A 543 -13.67 -8.23 3.20
N ASP A 544 -14.09 -9.22 2.40
CA ASP A 544 -14.94 -10.31 2.85
C ASP A 544 -14.29 -11.27 3.86
N ARG A 545 -12.95 -11.30 3.97
CA ARG A 545 -12.26 -12.08 5.01
C ARG A 545 -12.44 -11.50 6.41
N ALA A 546 -12.96 -10.27 6.51
CA ALA A 546 -13.33 -9.66 7.79
C ALA A 546 -14.35 -10.52 8.58
N TRP A 547 -15.15 -11.36 7.90
CA TRP A 547 -16.00 -12.35 8.57
C TRP A 547 -15.20 -13.34 9.43
N GLN A 548 -14.09 -13.88 8.90
CA GLN A 548 -13.21 -14.80 9.61
C GLN A 548 -12.43 -14.08 10.72
N VAL A 549 -11.95 -12.87 10.46
CA VAL A 549 -11.23 -12.06 11.47
C VAL A 549 -12.13 -11.76 12.68
N ALA A 550 -13.37 -11.34 12.42
CA ALA A 550 -14.34 -11.08 13.48
C ALA A 550 -14.71 -12.36 14.26
N ALA A 551 -14.82 -13.51 13.58
CA ALA A 551 -15.05 -14.80 14.23
C ALA A 551 -13.90 -15.24 15.16
N LEU A 552 -12.65 -14.91 14.79
CA LEU A 552 -11.45 -15.20 15.58
C LEU A 552 -11.22 -14.22 16.75
N SER A 553 -12.05 -13.19 16.87
CA SER A 553 -11.92 -12.16 17.90
C SER A 553 -12.52 -12.61 19.23
N SER A 554 -11.83 -12.35 20.33
CA SER A 554 -12.29 -12.74 21.68
C SER A 554 -13.49 -11.90 22.13
N PRO A 555 -14.36 -12.43 23.00
CA PRO A 555 -15.36 -11.62 23.68
C PRO A 555 -14.70 -10.58 24.60
N THR A 556 -15.32 -9.41 24.73
CA THR A 556 -14.82 -8.28 25.54
C THR A 556 -15.41 -8.24 26.95
N GLN A 557 -16.45 -9.03 27.23
CA GLN A 557 -17.23 -9.03 28.47
C GLN A 557 -17.90 -7.67 28.80
N THR A 558 -17.98 -6.74 27.84
CA THR A 558 -18.72 -5.48 27.98
C THR A 558 -20.06 -5.54 27.25
N ARG A 559 -20.97 -4.60 27.52
CA ARG A 559 -22.26 -4.50 26.81
C ARG A 559 -22.07 -4.25 25.31
N PHE A 560 -21.10 -3.40 24.99
CA PHE A 560 -20.67 -3.07 23.63
C PHE A 560 -19.26 -2.46 23.70
N PRO A 561 -18.34 -2.81 22.79
CA PRO A 561 -18.44 -3.89 21.80
C PRO A 561 -18.59 -5.27 22.47
N VAL A 562 -19.14 -6.26 21.78
CA VAL A 562 -19.33 -7.64 22.31
C VAL A 562 -18.09 -8.52 22.08
N ARG A 563 -17.35 -8.25 21.00
CA ARG A 563 -16.14 -8.97 20.58
C ARG A 563 -15.09 -8.00 20.03
N GLY A 564 -13.85 -8.47 19.96
CA GLY A 564 -12.71 -7.71 19.46
C GLY A 564 -12.05 -6.94 20.59
N GLN A 565 -11.07 -7.56 21.24
CA GLN A 565 -10.25 -6.86 22.22
C GLN A 565 -9.22 -6.03 21.47
N ARG A 566 -9.22 -4.71 21.68
CA ARG A 566 -8.25 -3.83 21.04
C ARG A 566 -6.83 -4.14 21.52
N ILE A 567 -5.90 -4.30 20.58
CA ILE A 567 -4.47 -4.42 20.91
C ILE A 567 -3.82 -3.04 21.11
N SER A 568 -4.48 -1.97 20.67
CA SER A 568 -4.05 -0.58 20.90
C SER A 568 -5.27 0.27 21.26
N ALA A 569 -5.14 1.09 22.30
CA ALA A 569 -6.21 2.00 22.70
C ALA A 569 -6.49 3.10 21.66
N LEU A 570 -5.50 3.46 20.84
CA LEU A 570 -5.58 4.57 19.89
C LEU A 570 -6.06 4.16 18.49
N TYR A 571 -5.99 2.87 18.16
CA TYR A 571 -6.19 2.37 16.80
C TYR A 571 -7.20 1.21 16.77
N PRO A 572 -7.93 1.02 15.66
CA PRO A 572 -9.00 0.03 15.53
C PRO A 572 -8.51 -1.41 15.33
N PHE A 573 -7.31 -1.73 15.83
CA PHE A 573 -6.71 -3.07 15.68
C PHE A 573 -7.13 -3.98 16.82
N ILE A 574 -7.51 -5.22 16.50
CA ILE A 574 -8.03 -6.19 17.47
C ILE A 574 -7.28 -7.52 17.47
N ASP A 575 -7.43 -8.27 18.56
CA ASP A 575 -6.82 -9.57 18.80
C ASP A 575 -7.11 -10.61 17.69
N GLY A 576 -8.31 -10.57 17.08
CA GLY A 576 -8.66 -11.44 15.96
C GLY A 576 -7.77 -11.28 14.72
N GLU A 577 -7.22 -10.09 14.47
CA GLU A 577 -6.30 -9.84 13.35
C GLU A 577 -4.98 -10.59 13.54
N VAL A 578 -4.49 -10.70 14.78
CA VAL A 578 -3.25 -11.43 15.10
C VAL A 578 -3.41 -12.92 14.80
N ARG A 579 -4.53 -13.51 15.25
CA ARG A 579 -4.83 -14.92 14.99
C ARG A 579 -5.04 -15.18 13.50
N PHE A 580 -5.73 -14.28 12.80
CA PHE A 580 -5.93 -14.39 11.36
C PHE A 580 -4.60 -14.33 10.61
N ALA A 581 -3.72 -13.39 10.98
CA ALA A 581 -2.40 -13.21 10.39
C ALA A 581 -1.54 -14.48 10.49
N VAL A 582 -1.54 -15.13 11.66
CA VAL A 582 -0.79 -16.38 11.87
C VAL A 582 -1.41 -17.53 11.07
N ARG A 583 -2.72 -17.73 11.18
CA ARG A 583 -3.41 -18.90 10.64
C ARG A 583 -3.59 -18.88 9.12
N HIS A 584 -3.71 -17.69 8.51
CA HIS A 584 -4.12 -17.54 7.11
C HIS A 584 -3.17 -16.68 6.28
N GLU A 585 -2.23 -15.96 6.88
CA GLU A 585 -1.33 -15.04 6.16
C GLU A 585 0.15 -15.27 6.47
N TYR A 586 0.48 -16.44 7.03
CA TYR A 586 1.82 -16.91 7.36
C TYR A 586 2.68 -15.93 8.18
N ALA A 587 2.08 -15.16 9.09
CA ALA A 587 2.86 -14.36 10.04
C ALA A 587 3.68 -15.30 10.94
N GLN A 588 4.98 -15.04 11.06
CA GLN A 588 5.94 -15.84 11.85
C GLN A 588 6.76 -14.99 12.84
N THR A 589 6.68 -13.66 12.75
CA THR A 589 7.30 -12.72 13.70
C THR A 589 6.31 -11.65 14.14
N ALA A 590 6.49 -11.07 15.32
CA ALA A 590 5.66 -9.97 15.82
C ALA A 590 5.69 -8.76 14.88
N VAL A 591 6.85 -8.52 14.23
CA VAL A 591 7.01 -7.50 13.19
C VAL A 591 6.06 -7.74 12.02
N ASP A 592 5.78 -9.00 11.65
CA ASP A 592 4.87 -9.34 10.53
C ASP A 592 3.48 -8.76 10.76
N VAL A 593 3.04 -8.83 12.02
CA VAL A 593 1.76 -8.32 12.46
C VAL A 593 1.80 -6.79 12.56
N ILE A 594 2.66 -6.23 13.41
CA ILE A 594 2.63 -4.78 13.72
C ILE A 594 3.00 -3.89 12.54
N ALA A 595 3.81 -4.39 11.60
CA ALA A 595 4.29 -3.57 10.48
C ALA A 595 3.54 -3.84 9.16
N ARG A 596 3.08 -5.07 8.91
CA ARG A 596 2.60 -5.45 7.57
C ARG A 596 1.12 -5.85 7.54
N ARG A 597 0.61 -6.52 8.57
CA ARG A 597 -0.83 -6.86 8.66
C ARG A 597 -1.65 -5.71 9.22
N THR A 598 -1.29 -5.15 10.38
CA THR A 598 -1.99 -4.00 10.97
C THR A 598 -1.39 -2.67 10.54
N ARG A 599 -0.06 -2.63 10.38
CA ARG A 599 0.74 -1.42 10.04
C ARG A 599 0.75 -0.38 11.14
N LEU A 600 0.44 -0.77 12.37
CA LEU A 600 0.53 0.08 13.55
C LEU A 600 1.90 0.75 13.69
N ALA A 601 2.99 0.04 13.37
CA ALA A 601 4.35 0.59 13.38
C ALA A 601 4.56 1.74 12.39
N PHE A 602 3.80 1.77 11.28
CA PHE A 602 3.80 2.87 10.32
C PHE A 602 2.84 3.99 10.72
N LEU A 603 1.90 3.78 11.63
CA LEU A 603 0.96 4.81 12.07
C LEU A 603 1.47 5.53 13.32
N ASN A 604 2.02 4.78 14.26
CA ASN A 604 2.57 5.29 15.50
C ASN A 604 3.52 4.26 16.11
N ALA A 605 4.82 4.56 16.06
CA ALA A 605 5.87 3.65 16.53
C ALA A 605 5.76 3.36 18.03
N GLN A 606 5.29 4.33 18.81
CA GLN A 606 5.08 4.18 20.24
C GLN A 606 3.85 3.34 20.57
N ALA A 607 2.72 3.58 19.90
CA ALA A 607 1.54 2.74 20.06
C ALA A 607 1.83 1.28 19.64
N ALA A 608 2.72 1.08 18.67
CA ALA A 608 3.23 -0.25 18.30
C ALA A 608 4.06 -0.88 19.43
N LEU A 609 4.95 -0.11 20.08
CA LEU A 609 5.71 -0.56 21.25
C LEU A 609 4.79 -0.98 22.41
N GLU A 610 3.75 -0.19 22.68
CA GLU A 610 2.75 -0.47 23.73
C GLU A 610 1.90 -1.72 23.43
N ALA A 611 1.56 -1.95 22.16
CA ALA A 611 0.80 -3.13 21.72
C ALA A 611 1.64 -4.41 21.65
N LEU A 612 2.98 -4.29 21.59
CA LEU A 612 3.90 -5.38 21.31
C LEU A 612 3.80 -6.56 22.29
N PRO A 613 3.70 -6.37 23.63
CA PRO A 613 3.57 -7.50 24.55
C PRO A 613 2.33 -8.36 24.25
N THR A 614 1.18 -7.73 24.02
CA THR A 614 -0.07 -8.42 23.67
C THR A 614 0.04 -9.16 22.35
N VAL A 615 0.67 -8.57 21.33
CA VAL A 615 0.89 -9.23 20.05
C VAL A 615 1.79 -10.46 20.21
N ILE A 616 2.90 -10.34 20.96
CA ILE A 616 3.83 -11.45 21.21
C ILE A 616 3.14 -12.59 21.97
N ASP A 617 2.28 -12.28 22.93
CA ASP A 617 1.56 -13.32 23.67
C ASP A 617 0.55 -14.05 22.80
N LEU A 618 -0.28 -13.32 22.04
CA LEU A 618 -1.22 -13.92 21.11
C LEU A 618 -0.53 -14.77 20.05
N MET A 619 0.58 -14.30 19.48
CA MET A 619 1.37 -15.10 18.54
C MET A 619 2.03 -16.30 19.23
N GLY A 620 2.53 -16.12 20.44
CA GLY A 620 3.15 -17.20 21.20
C GLY A 620 2.16 -18.30 21.59
N GLU A 621 0.87 -17.97 21.78
CA GLU A 621 -0.20 -18.96 21.93
C GLU A 621 -0.44 -19.73 20.63
N GLU A 622 -0.55 -19.04 19.50
CA GLU A 622 -0.85 -19.63 18.19
C GLU A 622 0.32 -20.44 17.60
N LEU A 623 1.56 -20.04 17.88
CA LEU A 623 2.80 -20.66 17.37
C LEU A 623 3.56 -21.45 18.44
N HIS A 624 3.01 -21.56 19.65
CA HIS A 624 3.59 -22.30 20.78
C HIS A 624 5.02 -21.83 21.15
N TRP A 625 5.24 -20.52 21.19
CA TRP A 625 6.54 -19.95 21.56
C TRP A 625 6.84 -20.09 23.06
N ASP A 626 8.07 -20.49 23.36
CA ASP A 626 8.59 -20.48 24.72
C ASP A 626 8.99 -19.05 25.16
N LYS A 627 9.46 -18.93 26.42
CA LYS A 627 9.88 -17.63 26.98
C LYS A 627 11.07 -17.03 26.22
N ASN A 628 12.01 -17.84 25.76
CA ASN A 628 13.20 -17.37 25.06
C ASN A 628 12.83 -16.80 23.70
N ARG A 629 11.95 -17.51 22.97
CA ARG A 629 11.44 -17.08 21.67
C ARG A 629 10.66 -15.78 21.77
N LYS A 630 9.82 -15.62 22.80
CA LYS A 630 9.12 -14.35 23.08
C LYS A 630 10.09 -13.20 23.36
N GLU A 631 11.21 -13.45 24.04
CA GLU A 631 12.25 -12.44 24.29
C GLU A 631 13.02 -12.06 23.02
N VAL A 632 13.29 -13.01 22.12
CA VAL A 632 13.86 -12.73 20.79
C VAL A 632 12.92 -11.82 20.01
N GLU A 633 11.62 -12.11 19.98
CA GLU A 633 10.62 -11.29 19.29
C GLU A 633 10.50 -9.89 19.90
N TRP A 634 10.62 -9.76 21.22
CA TRP A 634 10.69 -8.45 21.88
C TRP A 634 11.86 -7.62 21.37
N LYS A 635 13.09 -8.16 21.48
CA LYS A 635 14.32 -7.45 21.10
C LYS A 635 14.33 -7.06 19.62
N ASP A 636 14.00 -7.99 18.74
CA ASP A 636 13.98 -7.76 17.30
C ASP A 636 12.93 -6.71 16.91
N SER A 637 11.76 -6.76 17.56
CA SER A 637 10.67 -5.81 17.27
C SER A 637 10.99 -4.40 17.77
N VAL A 638 11.57 -4.25 18.97
CA VAL A 638 12.02 -2.94 19.47
C VAL A 638 13.11 -2.36 18.57
N GLN A 639 14.08 -3.18 18.16
CA GLN A 639 15.10 -2.78 17.21
C GLN A 639 14.51 -2.36 15.85
N PHE A 640 13.51 -3.08 15.36
CA PHE A 640 12.79 -2.70 14.14
C PHE A 640 12.08 -1.34 14.30
N LEU A 641 11.47 -1.05 15.45
CA LEU A 641 10.80 0.22 15.70
C LEU A 641 11.75 1.43 15.65
N ALA A 642 13.05 1.25 15.87
CA ALA A 642 14.06 2.29 15.59
C ALA A 642 14.01 2.74 14.12
N SER A 643 13.81 1.81 13.17
CA SER A 643 13.63 2.12 11.75
C SER A 643 12.29 2.78 11.41
N MET A 644 11.38 2.84 12.40
CA MET A 644 10.07 3.49 12.33
C MET A 644 10.06 4.84 13.07
N GLY A 645 11.23 5.35 13.46
CA GLY A 645 11.38 6.66 14.12
C GLY A 645 11.08 6.65 15.62
N LEU A 646 11.10 5.47 16.27
CA LEU A 646 10.96 5.37 17.73
C LEU A 646 12.11 6.11 18.43
N ALA A 647 11.76 6.83 19.50
CA ALA A 647 12.72 7.65 20.22
C ALA A 647 13.83 6.81 20.89
N PRO A 648 15.11 7.27 20.90
CA PRO A 648 16.23 6.48 21.40
C PRO A 648 16.13 6.04 22.88
N ASP A 649 15.50 6.85 23.72
CA ASP A 649 15.24 6.57 25.14
C ASP A 649 14.26 5.40 25.32
N LEU A 650 13.37 5.17 24.36
CA LEU A 650 12.42 4.07 24.34
C LEU A 650 13.01 2.76 23.79
N LEU A 651 14.21 2.76 23.20
CA LEU A 651 14.82 1.55 22.64
C LEU A 651 15.30 0.55 23.68
N ASN A 652 15.53 1.01 24.91
CA ASN A 652 16.07 0.18 26.00
C ASN A 652 14.99 -0.21 27.03
N VAL A 653 13.71 0.07 26.77
CA VAL A 653 12.65 -0.32 27.69
C VAL A 653 12.45 -1.84 27.68
N THR A 654 12.25 -2.41 28.85
CA THR A 654 11.96 -3.84 29.00
C THR A 654 10.48 -4.12 28.78
N ARG A 655 10.14 -5.33 28.35
CA ARG A 655 8.75 -5.77 28.20
C ARG A 655 7.91 -5.49 29.46
N ASP A 656 8.39 -5.89 30.63
CA ASP A 656 7.71 -5.67 31.93
C ASP A 656 7.44 -4.18 32.20
N GLN A 657 8.32 -3.28 31.75
CA GLN A 657 8.14 -1.85 31.95
C GLN A 657 6.99 -1.31 31.09
N VAL A 658 6.83 -1.83 29.88
CA VAL A 658 5.73 -1.46 28.98
C VAL A 658 4.40 -1.98 29.54
N GLU A 659 4.36 -3.23 29.97
CA GLU A 659 3.17 -3.84 30.59
C GLU A 659 2.72 -3.10 31.86
N ASN A 660 3.66 -2.58 32.65
CA ASN A 660 3.39 -1.76 33.83
C ASN A 660 3.12 -0.27 33.53
N GLY A 661 2.99 0.13 32.26
CA GLY A 661 2.63 1.49 31.86
C GLY A 661 3.75 2.53 31.97
N LYS A 662 5.01 2.13 32.12
CA LYS A 662 6.16 3.07 32.26
C LYS A 662 6.35 3.95 31.02
N VAL A 663 6.04 3.45 29.82
CA VAL A 663 6.11 4.23 28.57
C VAL A 663 5.20 5.46 28.64
N GLN A 664 3.98 5.30 29.17
CA GLN A 664 3.05 6.40 29.36
C GLN A 664 3.54 7.42 30.40
N GLN A 665 4.28 6.96 31.42
CA GLN A 665 4.88 7.82 32.45
C GLN A 665 6.07 8.63 31.92
N LEU A 666 6.96 8.01 31.13
CA LEU A 666 8.08 8.71 30.48
C LEU A 666 7.57 9.84 29.59
N LEU A 667 6.53 9.55 28.80
CA LEU A 667 5.83 10.57 28.02
C LEU A 667 5.26 11.70 28.89
N ALA A 668 4.63 11.38 30.02
CA ALA A 668 4.09 12.41 30.91
C ALA A 668 5.18 13.35 31.43
N SER A 669 6.41 12.84 31.65
CA SER A 669 7.56 13.64 32.07
C SER A 669 8.15 14.50 30.94
N GLU A 670 8.28 13.99 29.72
CA GLU A 670 8.67 14.80 28.55
C GLU A 670 7.62 15.87 28.24
N ARG A 671 6.34 15.53 28.42
CA ARG A 671 5.21 16.45 28.24
C ARG A 671 5.24 17.65 29.20
N GLY A 672 5.91 17.56 30.36
CA GLY A 672 6.09 18.67 31.31
C GLY A 672 6.93 19.85 30.80
N ALA A 673 7.62 19.69 29.66
CA ALA A 673 8.39 20.74 29.00
C ALA A 673 7.57 21.58 27.97
N PHE A 674 6.27 21.31 27.82
CA PHE A 674 5.42 21.92 26.79
C PHE A 674 4.22 22.64 27.40
N THR A 675 3.82 23.79 26.82
CA THR A 675 2.66 24.60 27.25
C THR A 675 1.31 23.86 27.25
N ARG A 676 1.21 22.70 26.59
CA ARG A 676 0.00 21.84 26.55
C ARG A 676 -0.27 21.07 27.86
N THR A 677 0.67 21.04 28.80
CA THR A 677 0.52 20.35 30.09
C THR A 677 0.46 21.29 31.29
N GLU A 678 0.62 22.58 31.05
CA GLU A 678 0.21 23.55 32.04
C GLU A 678 -1.29 23.32 32.30
N PRO A 679 -1.71 23.18 33.57
CA PRO A 679 -3.13 23.26 33.90
C PRO A 679 -3.68 24.54 33.23
N PRO A 680 -4.98 24.60 32.88
CA PRO A 680 -5.61 25.86 32.48
C PRO A 680 -5.68 26.83 33.67
N ALA A 681 -4.53 27.18 34.25
CA ALA A 681 -4.37 27.97 35.45
C ALA A 681 -4.74 29.43 35.17
N ASP A 682 -4.55 29.91 33.95
CA ASP A 682 -4.81 31.30 33.60
C ASP A 682 -6.18 31.56 32.94
N VAL A 683 -6.90 30.51 32.52
CA VAL A 683 -8.20 30.66 31.83
C VAL A 683 -9.38 30.47 32.79
N LEU A 684 -9.23 29.64 33.83
CA LEU A 684 -10.31 29.36 34.79
C LEU A 684 -10.19 30.14 36.10
N ALA A 685 -9.01 30.68 36.43
CA ALA A 685 -8.78 31.40 37.68
C ALA A 685 -9.05 32.91 37.59
N LYS A 686 -10.12 33.35 36.91
CA LYS A 686 -10.70 34.71 37.05
C LYS A 686 -12.21 34.73 36.88
N THR A 687 -12.92 33.89 37.63
CA THR A 687 -14.25 34.30 38.11
C THR A 687 -14.06 34.85 39.51
N HIS A 688 -13.87 36.17 39.60
CA HIS A 688 -14.18 36.88 40.83
C HIS A 688 -15.65 36.59 41.14
N ASN A 689 -15.91 35.66 42.05
CA ASN A 689 -17.07 35.77 42.92
C ASN A 689 -16.78 37.00 43.80
N PRO A 690 -17.49 38.14 43.65
CA PRO A 690 -17.43 39.13 44.68
C PRO A 690 -18.16 38.52 45.87
N VAL A 691 -17.38 38.06 46.84
CA VAL A 691 -17.87 37.84 48.19
C VAL A 691 -18.56 39.15 48.57
N MET A 692 -19.90 39.11 48.68
CA MET A 692 -20.69 40.14 49.35
C MET A 692 -20.22 40.17 50.81
N GLY A 693 -19.16 40.93 51.07
CA GLY A 693 -18.77 41.33 52.41
C GLY A 693 -19.84 42.26 52.96
N SER A 694 -20.32 41.96 54.16
CA SER A 694 -21.42 42.62 54.87
C SER A 694 -21.12 44.06 55.34
N GLU A 695 -20.20 44.77 54.69
CA GLU A 695 -19.82 46.14 55.05
C GLU A 695 -19.48 46.96 53.79
N ALA A 696 -20.51 47.34 53.02
CA ALA A 696 -20.38 48.39 52.02
C ALA A 696 -21.45 49.46 52.29
N GLY A 697 -20.98 50.62 52.78
CA GLY A 697 -21.78 51.79 53.15
C GLY A 697 -22.35 52.53 51.95
N ALA A 698 -23.19 51.87 51.17
CA ALA A 698 -24.03 52.47 50.14
C ALA A 698 -25.47 51.97 50.31
N ASN A 699 -26.02 52.20 51.51
CA ASN A 699 -27.44 52.25 51.80
C ASN A 699 -27.63 53.12 53.05
N LYS A 700 -27.66 54.44 52.82
CA LYS A 700 -28.31 55.43 53.67
C LYS A 700 -29.03 56.42 52.77
#